data_AF-A0A412Y8M5-F1
#
_entry.id   AF-A0A412Y8M5-F1
#
_cell.length_a   1.000
_cell.length_b   1.000
_cell.length_c   1.000
_cell.angle_alpha   90.00
_cell.angle_beta   90.00
_cell.angle_gamma   90.00
#
_symmetry.space_group_name_H-M   'P 1'
#
loop_
_entity.id
_entity.type
_entity.pdbx_description
1 polymer ?
#
loop_
_entity_poly.entity_id
_entity_poly.type
_entity_poly.pdbx_seq_one_letter_code
_entity_poly.pdbx_strand_id
1 'polypeptide(L)'
;MKNIYYLLCLLFPLSVMGQELTGKSQWIYPDASGKLVYKTTKKGDRIIDFSHAGYKGGGVTLPYVPAKLTVHPLGENEDCTDYIQKAIDMVSALPQDENGFRGAVLLAPGRFVCERTIQITVDGVVLRGTGSDPSGSTIVMTGGKHTAIVVNNNLRQRAGNRLGETSPDEKSIKVIDKYIPAGSYHFTVEDASGLSVGDNIEIRKPVTEKWIKYMKMHDLVRDGKPQTWIKAGRLLIAERTIAGIEKNTITLTVPLVDSYDARFTDDNTTVVIANDVRRIRQCGVENLRIESPAQAVNHGKALYYALRINGEDCWAKDINAMETMESVGVGGRRITLQQINVVRRALHQGASKPAEFAPNGGQILLDRCSVAGDNIWFVALGGGQTGPIVFLNCSFRGNGRIEGHQRWSTGLLLDNCVLPDGGIDFKNRGSMGSGHGWGTAWSVAWNCVAKSYVNQIPPGTCNWVIGSKGESTPLRRPFNQSGPTLAVGIFDSHNTQVAPQSLYLAQLKERLGESALQAIGYGPTTQLPPPTPSDYAFQGGMQASSELVGRDYNAIHEYMRTLGWDYSEHPNISKNDHYDGVHCEVIFDSTLQQYIFKFTNHASAEALDSDRGRLLSDRQRNEMKSQTNRNWYHLNGNWNEWQRLEWKFRIPKGFQPTTKFCHLHQLKAQEGNNGAPLITISTRCDENGDNKRVQVIHTGDTRTSGKGILIDDLPLSDFKDEWIQVETEMHYTHHGTFRIKLTRISDGKVLANQSFSDVDLWRKGATNIRNKFGIYRSLGRKMQSASDRPDNGLKDESLQLADFKVYEAHTNPNPQPHD
;
A
#
# COMPACT_ATOMS: atom_id res chain seq x y z
N MET A 1 -32.30 30.22 -26.12
CA MET A 1 -31.73 30.46 -24.77
C MET A 1 -31.90 29.20 -23.92
N LYS A 2 -30.81 28.43 -23.75
CA LYS A 2 -30.40 27.69 -22.53
C LYS A 2 -29.28 26.73 -22.94
N ASN A 3 -28.22 26.73 -22.13
CA ASN A 3 -26.85 26.38 -22.49
C ASN A 3 -26.63 24.88 -22.65
N ILE A 4 -26.01 24.52 -23.77
CA ILE A 4 -25.39 23.22 -24.03
C ILE A 4 -23.93 23.34 -23.61
N TYR A 5 -23.52 22.63 -22.56
CA TYR A 5 -22.11 22.42 -22.25
C TYR A 5 -21.65 21.08 -22.83
N TYR A 6 -20.69 21.17 -23.74
CA TYR A 6 -19.94 20.06 -24.32
C TYR A 6 -19.11 19.35 -23.24
N LEU A 7 -19.29 18.03 -23.11
CA LEU A 7 -18.35 17.14 -22.43
C LEU A 7 -17.59 16.35 -23.50
N LEU A 8 -16.53 16.96 -24.04
CA LEU A 8 -15.61 16.27 -24.97
C LEU A 8 -14.61 15.47 -24.12
N CYS A 9 -14.88 14.18 -23.91
CA CYS A 9 -13.88 13.25 -23.38
C CYS A 9 -12.89 12.91 -24.51
N LEU A 10 -11.72 13.54 -24.49
CA LEU A 10 -10.56 13.12 -25.28
C LEU A 10 -10.02 11.80 -24.72
N LEU A 11 -10.42 10.70 -25.32
CA LEU A 11 -9.70 9.42 -25.25
C LEU A 11 -8.45 9.53 -26.14
N PHE A 12 -7.31 9.86 -25.54
CA PHE A 12 -6.01 9.56 -26.14
C PHE A 12 -5.61 8.14 -25.71
N PRO A 13 -5.37 7.19 -26.63
CA PRO A 13 -4.60 6.02 -26.29
C PRO A 13 -3.15 6.46 -26.09
N LEU A 14 -2.65 6.37 -24.86
CA LEU A 14 -1.22 6.44 -24.56
C LEU A 14 -0.56 5.15 -25.05
N SER A 15 -0.36 5.02 -26.36
CA SER A 15 0.75 4.23 -26.87
C SER A 15 2.01 5.08 -26.70
N VAL A 16 2.63 5.01 -25.52
CA VAL A 16 4.02 5.46 -25.37
C VAL A 16 4.87 4.46 -26.17
N MET A 17 5.09 4.74 -27.44
CA MET A 17 6.30 4.27 -28.09
C MET A 17 7.45 4.80 -27.25
N GLY A 18 8.12 3.92 -26.50
CA GLY A 18 9.27 4.26 -25.68
C GLY A 18 10.33 4.89 -26.58
N GLN A 19 10.51 6.19 -26.46
CA GLN A 19 11.62 6.87 -27.08
C GLN A 19 12.88 6.32 -26.39
N GLU A 20 13.77 5.67 -27.15
CA GLU A 20 15.06 5.27 -26.60
C GLU A 20 15.74 6.48 -25.98
N LEU A 21 16.16 6.35 -24.72
CA LEU A 21 16.88 7.40 -24.01
C LEU A 21 18.21 7.63 -24.74
N THR A 22 18.32 8.72 -25.49
CA THR A 22 19.52 9.05 -26.26
C THR A 22 20.61 9.69 -25.42
N GLY A 23 20.27 10.20 -24.22
CA GLY A 23 21.23 10.80 -23.30
C GLY A 23 22.04 9.75 -22.53
N LYS A 24 23.33 10.04 -22.34
CA LYS A 24 24.21 9.31 -21.44
C LYS A 24 24.77 10.28 -20.40
N SER A 25 24.62 9.96 -19.12
CA SER A 25 25.25 10.75 -18.06
C SER A 25 26.74 10.43 -17.99
N GLN A 26 27.55 11.44 -17.65
CA GLN A 26 28.96 11.28 -17.34
C GLN A 26 29.22 10.91 -15.88
N TRP A 27 28.22 11.03 -15.00
CA TRP A 27 28.37 10.83 -13.56
C TRP A 27 28.02 9.44 -13.10
N ILE A 28 26.90 8.90 -13.58
CA ILE A 28 26.51 7.51 -13.38
C ILE A 28 25.96 6.97 -14.69
N TYR A 29 26.46 5.83 -15.15
CA TYR A 29 25.95 5.16 -16.34
C TYR A 29 26.23 3.65 -16.25
N PRO A 30 25.41 2.80 -16.89
CA PRO A 30 25.71 1.38 -16.99
C PRO A 30 26.89 1.17 -17.94
N ASP A 31 27.81 0.27 -17.58
CA ASP A 31 28.79 -0.29 -18.51
C ASP A 31 28.16 -1.34 -19.44
N ALA A 32 28.99 -1.97 -20.28
CA ALA A 32 28.53 -3.00 -21.22
C ALA A 32 27.92 -4.24 -20.54
N SER A 33 28.22 -4.49 -19.25
CA SER A 33 27.63 -5.57 -18.46
C SER A 33 26.34 -5.16 -17.74
N GLY A 34 25.96 -3.88 -17.81
CA GLY A 34 24.82 -3.31 -17.10
C GLY A 34 25.14 -2.83 -15.68
N LYS A 35 26.41 -2.93 -15.23
CA LYS A 35 26.84 -2.47 -13.91
C LYS A 35 27.03 -0.96 -13.90
N LEU A 36 26.64 -0.29 -12.81
CA LEU A 36 26.77 1.16 -12.68
C LEU A 36 28.22 1.58 -12.45
N VAL A 37 28.70 2.47 -13.32
CA VAL A 37 30.00 3.14 -13.20
C VAL A 37 29.79 4.52 -12.60
N TYR A 38 30.57 4.85 -11.58
CA TYR A 38 30.47 6.12 -10.84
C TYR A 38 31.69 7.01 -11.12
N LYS A 39 31.44 8.24 -11.57
CA LYS A 39 32.46 9.29 -11.61
C LYS A 39 32.72 9.83 -10.22
N THR A 40 33.98 10.09 -9.92
CA THR A 40 34.40 10.76 -8.68
C THR A 40 34.94 12.16 -8.94
N THR A 41 34.86 13.03 -7.93
CA THR A 41 35.68 14.24 -7.87
C THR A 41 37.16 13.86 -7.68
N LYS A 42 38.06 14.84 -7.79
CA LYS A 42 39.49 14.64 -7.49
C LYS A 42 39.75 14.17 -6.05
N LYS A 43 38.83 14.44 -5.11
CA LYS A 43 38.94 14.02 -3.72
C LYS A 43 38.23 12.68 -3.44
N GLY A 44 37.65 12.05 -4.46
CA GLY A 44 36.95 10.78 -4.34
C GLY A 44 35.45 10.88 -4.07
N ASP A 45 34.86 12.08 -4.00
CA ASP A 45 33.42 12.22 -3.77
C ASP A 45 32.63 11.73 -4.98
N ARG A 46 31.49 11.09 -4.74
CA ARG A 46 30.59 10.62 -5.81
C ARG A 46 29.14 10.82 -5.43
N ILE A 47 28.26 10.69 -6.42
CA ILE A 47 26.84 10.46 -6.15
C ILE A 47 26.71 9.14 -5.36
N ILE A 48 25.96 9.17 -4.27
CA ILE A 48 25.82 8.05 -3.34
C ILE A 48 24.94 6.93 -3.89
N ASP A 49 24.96 5.78 -3.24
CA ASP A 49 23.94 4.74 -3.40
C ASP A 49 22.67 5.13 -2.62
N PHE A 50 21.60 5.48 -3.33
CA PHE A 50 20.30 5.84 -2.76
C PHE A 50 19.40 4.64 -2.50
N SER A 51 19.76 3.44 -2.97
CA SER A 51 18.89 2.26 -2.94
C SER A 51 18.57 1.74 -1.53
N HIS A 52 19.25 2.27 -0.50
CA HIS A 52 19.02 1.98 0.91
C HIS A 52 17.83 2.73 1.54
N ALA A 53 17.11 3.56 0.76
CA ALA A 53 15.93 4.26 1.21
C ALA A 53 14.67 3.39 1.18
N GLY A 54 13.84 3.51 2.23
CA GLY A 54 12.55 2.84 2.37
C GLY A 54 12.48 1.85 3.52
N TYR A 55 11.28 1.31 3.75
CA TYR A 55 10.96 0.25 4.71
C TYR A 55 11.98 -0.90 4.63
N LYS A 56 12.55 -1.30 5.77
CA LYS A 56 13.64 -2.29 5.90
C LYS A 56 14.88 -2.02 5.02
N GLY A 57 15.05 -0.78 4.54
CA GLY A 57 16.18 -0.38 3.69
C GLY A 57 15.89 -0.46 2.19
N GLY A 58 14.62 -0.53 1.77
CA GLY A 58 14.22 -0.52 0.36
C GLY A 58 14.29 -1.89 -0.31
N GLY A 59 13.49 -2.08 -1.36
CA GLY A 59 13.41 -3.35 -2.11
C GLY A 59 12.59 -4.46 -1.44
N VAL A 60 11.77 -4.10 -0.45
CA VAL A 60 10.93 -5.05 0.30
C VAL A 60 9.47 -4.66 0.14
N THR A 61 8.60 -5.65 -0.07
CA THR A 61 7.15 -5.45 -0.12
C THR A 61 6.64 -4.92 1.22
N LEU A 62 5.79 -3.89 1.18
CA LEU A 62 5.11 -3.43 2.38
C LEU A 62 4.20 -4.55 2.92
N PRO A 63 4.30 -4.87 4.21
CA PRO A 63 3.64 -6.04 4.76
C PRO A 63 2.13 -5.83 4.86
N TYR A 64 1.38 -6.92 4.71
CA TYR A 64 -0.03 -6.94 5.06
C TYR A 64 -0.23 -7.59 6.41
N VAL A 65 -0.69 -6.78 7.33
CA VAL A 65 -0.98 -7.22 8.69
C VAL A 65 -2.46 -7.57 8.77
N PRO A 66 -2.86 -8.82 9.11
CA PRO A 66 -4.27 -9.18 9.25
C PRO A 66 -4.99 -8.33 10.30
N ALA A 67 -6.24 -7.97 10.01
CA ALA A 67 -7.08 -7.23 10.95
C ALA A 67 -7.40 -8.10 12.17
N LYS A 68 -7.28 -7.52 13.36
CA LYS A 68 -7.70 -8.13 14.64
C LYS A 68 -9.02 -7.56 15.14
N LEU A 69 -9.31 -6.32 14.76
CA LEU A 69 -10.55 -5.61 15.06
C LEU A 69 -11.00 -4.81 13.85
N THR A 70 -12.32 -4.75 13.66
CA THR A 70 -12.96 -3.87 12.68
C THR A 70 -13.80 -2.83 13.40
N VAL A 71 -13.61 -1.56 13.05
CA VAL A 71 -14.33 -0.40 13.63
C VAL A 71 -15.29 0.15 12.59
N HIS A 72 -16.57 0.25 12.96
CA HIS A 72 -17.60 0.89 12.15
C HIS A 72 -17.79 2.35 12.61
N PRO A 73 -18.19 3.27 11.71
CA PRO A 73 -18.50 4.64 12.12
C PRO A 73 -19.71 4.66 13.06
N LEU A 74 -19.69 5.56 14.04
CA LEU A 74 -20.76 5.68 15.06
C LEU A 74 -22.02 6.37 14.50
N GLY A 75 -21.84 7.27 13.53
CA GLY A 75 -22.90 8.06 12.90
C GLY A 75 -22.30 9.22 12.13
N GLU A 76 -23.09 9.97 11.35
CA GLU A 76 -22.55 11.03 10.47
C GLU A 76 -21.85 12.17 11.21
N ASN A 77 -22.21 12.43 12.47
CA ASN A 77 -21.69 13.54 13.27
C ASN A 77 -21.12 13.10 14.64
N GLU A 78 -20.99 11.80 14.88
CA GLU A 78 -20.51 11.28 16.17
C GLU A 78 -18.99 11.13 16.17
N ASP A 79 -18.33 11.71 17.19
CA ASP A 79 -16.87 11.63 17.34
C ASP A 79 -16.42 10.18 17.58
N CYS A 80 -15.73 9.63 16.58
CA CYS A 80 -15.19 8.29 16.57
C CYS A 80 -13.80 8.21 17.20
N THR A 81 -13.19 9.32 17.64
CA THR A 81 -11.78 9.35 18.06
C THR A 81 -11.47 8.33 19.15
N ASP A 82 -12.20 8.37 20.27
CA ASP A 82 -11.96 7.47 21.40
C ASP A 82 -12.30 6.02 21.06
N TYR A 83 -13.25 5.81 20.15
CA TYR A 83 -13.66 4.49 19.70
C TYR A 83 -12.57 3.83 18.85
N ILE A 84 -11.97 4.57 17.92
CA ILE A 84 -10.81 4.12 17.13
C ILE A 84 -9.61 3.92 18.05
N GLN A 85 -9.34 4.86 18.96
CA GLN A 85 -8.21 4.75 19.87
C GLN A 85 -8.31 3.50 20.75
N LYS A 86 -9.49 3.21 21.30
CA LYS A 86 -9.72 1.99 22.09
C LYS A 86 -9.43 0.72 21.30
N ALA A 87 -9.80 0.66 20.02
CA ALA A 87 -9.47 -0.48 19.17
C ALA A 87 -7.95 -0.61 18.94
N ILE A 88 -7.25 0.52 18.75
CA ILE A 88 -5.79 0.54 18.66
C ILE A 88 -5.15 0.05 19.97
N ASP A 89 -5.66 0.49 21.12
CA ASP A 89 -5.13 0.08 22.43
C ASP A 89 -5.34 -1.42 22.66
N MET A 90 -6.50 -1.97 22.26
CA MET A 90 -6.77 -3.41 22.33
C MET A 90 -5.83 -4.22 21.44
N VAL A 91 -5.56 -3.78 20.21
CA VAL A 91 -4.58 -4.44 19.33
C VAL A 91 -3.17 -4.28 19.88
N SER A 92 -2.83 -3.13 20.45
CA SER A 92 -1.54 -2.86 21.08
C SER A 92 -1.24 -3.79 22.27
N ALA A 93 -2.27 -4.30 22.94
CA ALA A 93 -2.14 -5.25 24.05
C ALA A 93 -1.90 -6.71 23.60
N LEU A 94 -2.14 -7.05 22.33
CA LEU A 94 -1.92 -8.41 21.81
C LEU A 94 -0.42 -8.73 21.72
N PRO A 95 0.00 -10.00 21.89
CA PRO A 95 1.39 -10.38 21.67
C PRO A 95 1.83 -10.12 20.23
N GLN A 96 3.11 -9.82 20.04
CA GLN A 96 3.70 -9.75 18.70
C GLN A 96 3.81 -11.16 18.10
N ASP A 97 3.60 -11.26 16.80
CA ASP A 97 3.92 -12.44 16.01
C ASP A 97 5.42 -12.52 15.70
N GLU A 98 5.83 -13.58 15.01
CA GLU A 98 7.22 -13.83 14.59
C GLU A 98 7.83 -12.71 13.73
N ASN A 99 6.99 -11.89 13.09
CA ASN A 99 7.40 -10.78 12.24
C ASN A 99 7.37 -9.42 12.97
N GLY A 100 6.99 -9.43 14.25
CA GLY A 100 6.92 -8.25 15.11
C GLY A 100 5.57 -7.52 15.08
N PHE A 101 4.52 -8.09 14.49
CA PHE A 101 3.19 -7.47 14.39
C PHE A 101 2.23 -7.97 15.46
N ARG A 102 1.41 -7.06 15.98
CA ARG A 102 0.30 -7.38 16.89
C ARG A 102 -1.01 -7.54 16.13
N GLY A 103 -1.17 -6.77 15.06
CA GLY A 103 -2.37 -6.79 14.22
C GLY A 103 -2.69 -5.45 13.58
N ALA A 104 -3.68 -5.45 12.69
CA ALA A 104 -4.27 -4.23 12.17
C ALA A 104 -5.62 -3.93 12.85
N VAL A 105 -5.91 -2.64 13.00
CA VAL A 105 -7.27 -2.12 13.19
C VAL A 105 -7.80 -1.74 11.81
N LEU A 106 -8.88 -2.38 11.37
CA LEU A 106 -9.55 -2.08 10.11
C LEU A 106 -10.70 -1.09 10.36
N LEU A 107 -10.66 0.07 9.74
CA LEU A 107 -11.82 0.94 9.62
C LEU A 107 -12.70 0.41 8.49
N ALA A 108 -13.97 0.13 8.78
CA ALA A 108 -14.94 -0.25 7.75
C ALA A 108 -15.18 0.92 6.75
N PRO A 109 -15.81 0.67 5.60
CA PRO A 109 -16.22 1.76 4.71
C PRO A 109 -17.14 2.74 5.44
N GLY A 110 -16.92 4.05 5.27
CA GLY A 110 -17.71 5.08 5.92
C GLY A 110 -16.92 6.30 6.39
N ARG A 111 -17.62 7.24 7.03
CA ARG A 111 -17.07 8.51 7.52
C ARG A 111 -16.92 8.48 9.03
N PHE A 112 -15.71 8.71 9.51
CA PHE A 112 -15.34 8.73 10.92
C PHE A 112 -15.00 10.16 11.32
N VAL A 113 -15.93 10.86 11.96
CA VAL A 113 -15.66 12.19 12.51
C VAL A 113 -14.66 12.06 13.64
N CYS A 114 -13.59 12.85 13.63
CA CYS A 114 -12.54 12.81 14.64
C CYS A 114 -12.18 14.22 15.09
N GLU A 115 -12.40 14.52 16.36
CA GLU A 115 -12.10 15.84 16.95
C GLU A 115 -10.67 15.95 17.51
N ARG A 116 -9.98 14.82 17.65
CA ARG A 116 -8.64 14.71 18.26
C ARG A 116 -7.76 13.75 17.46
N THR A 117 -6.48 13.72 17.80
CA THR A 117 -5.49 12.84 17.15
C THR A 117 -5.68 11.38 17.52
N ILE A 118 -5.64 10.50 16.52
CA ILE A 118 -5.50 9.05 16.66
C ILE A 118 -4.01 8.71 16.79
N GLN A 119 -3.63 7.98 17.84
CA GLN A 119 -2.23 7.72 18.21
C GLN A 119 -1.89 6.23 18.11
N ILE A 120 -0.81 5.90 17.39
CA ILE A 120 -0.18 4.58 17.40
C ILE A 120 1.15 4.70 18.13
N THR A 121 1.25 4.05 19.29
CA THR A 121 2.35 4.25 20.24
C THR A 121 3.13 3.00 20.61
N VAL A 122 2.70 1.84 20.09
CA VAL A 122 3.26 0.53 20.36
C VAL A 122 3.66 -0.13 19.04
N ASP A 123 4.81 -0.80 19.05
CA ASP A 123 5.34 -1.54 17.89
C ASP A 123 4.34 -2.57 17.35
N GLY A 124 4.38 -2.78 16.04
CA GLY A 124 3.65 -3.86 15.38
C GLY A 124 2.17 -3.59 15.10
N VAL A 125 1.72 -2.34 15.24
CA VAL A 125 0.31 -1.95 15.07
C VAL A 125 0.11 -1.21 13.74
N VAL A 126 -0.94 -1.61 13.01
CA VAL A 126 -1.34 -0.99 11.74
C VAL A 126 -2.75 -0.41 11.86
N LEU A 127 -2.96 0.81 11.35
CA LEU A 127 -4.30 1.35 11.12
C LEU A 127 -4.59 1.31 9.61
N ARG A 128 -5.62 0.56 9.23
CA ARG A 128 -5.99 0.33 7.82
C ARG A 128 -7.43 0.77 7.57
N GLY A 129 -7.70 1.42 6.45
CA GLY A 129 -9.06 1.59 5.90
C GLY A 129 -9.33 0.68 4.71
N THR A 130 -10.46 0.90 4.03
CA THR A 130 -10.84 0.12 2.83
C THR A 130 -10.57 0.84 1.50
N GLY A 131 -9.78 1.91 1.51
CA GLY A 131 -9.37 2.66 0.33
C GLY A 131 -9.38 4.18 0.55
N SER A 132 -8.58 4.90 -0.25
CA SER A 132 -8.44 6.36 -0.17
C SER A 132 -9.50 7.19 -0.90
N ASP A 133 -10.44 6.54 -1.59
CA ASP A 133 -11.58 7.16 -2.24
C ASP A 133 -12.72 7.49 -1.24
N PRO A 134 -13.65 8.41 -1.59
CA PRO A 134 -14.79 8.74 -0.72
C PRO A 134 -15.71 7.57 -0.36
N SER A 135 -15.71 6.49 -1.15
CA SER A 135 -16.45 5.25 -0.88
C SER A 135 -15.72 4.31 0.09
N GLY A 136 -14.44 4.57 0.38
CA GLY A 136 -13.63 3.83 1.35
C GLY A 136 -13.82 4.34 2.78
N SER A 137 -12.73 4.38 3.53
CA SER A 137 -12.73 4.85 4.93
C SER A 137 -12.22 6.29 4.99
N THR A 138 -13.09 7.20 5.40
CA THR A 138 -12.79 8.63 5.49
C THR A 138 -12.72 9.10 6.93
N ILE A 139 -11.55 9.58 7.37
CA ILE A 139 -11.39 10.34 8.61
C ILE A 139 -11.75 11.80 8.31
N VAL A 140 -12.74 12.33 9.01
CA VAL A 140 -13.23 13.70 8.88
C VAL A 140 -12.78 14.49 10.10
N MET A 141 -11.86 15.42 9.91
CA MET A 141 -11.27 16.20 11.01
C MET A 141 -12.18 17.35 11.43
N THR A 142 -12.48 17.45 12.72
CA THR A 142 -13.27 18.52 13.34
C THR A 142 -12.62 19.00 14.64
N GLY A 143 -13.27 19.89 15.39
CA GLY A 143 -12.77 20.31 16.70
C GLY A 143 -11.56 21.26 16.66
N GLY A 144 -10.63 21.08 17.60
CA GLY A 144 -9.47 21.96 17.78
C GLY A 144 -8.30 21.63 16.85
N LYS A 145 -7.20 22.41 16.97
CA LYS A 145 -5.96 22.15 16.21
C LYS A 145 -5.37 20.78 16.56
N HIS A 146 -5.22 19.89 15.57
CA HIS A 146 -4.62 18.56 15.76
C HIS A 146 -4.09 17.93 14.46
N THR A 147 -3.30 16.85 14.60
CA THR A 147 -2.94 15.96 13.49
C THR A 147 -3.91 14.78 13.46
N ALA A 148 -4.40 14.33 12.31
CA ALA A 148 -5.35 13.21 12.25
C ALA A 148 -4.74 11.94 12.84
N ILE A 149 -3.56 11.54 12.36
CA ILE A 149 -2.88 10.33 12.80
C ILE A 149 -1.41 10.62 13.15
N VAL A 150 -0.97 10.11 14.30
CA VAL A 150 0.41 10.19 14.76
C VAL A 150 0.92 8.79 15.10
N VAL A 151 2.08 8.44 14.54
CA VAL A 151 2.80 7.19 14.80
C VAL A 151 4.13 7.53 15.46
N ASN A 152 4.21 7.41 16.78
CA ASN A 152 5.41 7.61 17.57
C ASN A 152 5.25 6.95 18.94
N ASN A 153 6.32 6.68 19.68
CA ASN A 153 6.24 6.05 21.00
C ASN A 153 6.17 7.05 22.19
N ASN A 154 5.68 8.27 21.97
CA ASN A 154 5.56 9.36 22.95
C ASN A 154 6.86 9.78 23.66
N LEU A 155 8.01 9.21 23.29
CA LEU A 155 9.29 9.66 23.81
C LEU A 155 9.60 11.04 23.21
N ARG A 156 10.07 11.98 24.05
CA ARG A 156 10.59 13.27 23.57
C ARG A 156 11.88 13.04 22.77
N GLN A 157 11.72 12.73 21.50
CA GLN A 157 12.81 12.58 20.55
C GLN A 157 12.87 13.81 19.66
N ARG A 158 14.08 14.30 19.39
CA ARG A 158 14.25 15.33 18.37
C ARG A 158 13.90 14.71 17.02
N ALA A 159 13.03 15.37 16.26
CA ALA A 159 12.74 14.95 14.89
C ALA A 159 14.03 15.04 14.03
N GLY A 160 14.23 14.06 13.14
CA GLY A 160 15.45 13.94 12.33
C GLY A 160 16.37 12.80 12.73
N ASN A 161 17.59 12.83 12.19
CA ASN A 161 18.64 11.83 12.49
C ASN A 161 19.38 12.06 13.81
N ARG A 162 18.94 13.01 14.64
CA ARG A 162 19.61 13.33 15.90
C ARG A 162 19.01 12.51 17.03
N LEU A 163 19.80 11.65 17.64
CA LEU A 163 19.38 10.86 18.78
C LEU A 163 19.74 11.61 20.07
N GLY A 164 18.73 11.91 20.89
CA GLY A 164 18.91 12.36 22.28
C GLY A 164 19.83 13.57 22.53
N GLU A 165 20.20 13.73 23.81
CA GLU A 165 21.29 14.59 24.27
C GLU A 165 22.43 13.69 24.73
N THR A 166 23.66 14.06 24.39
CA THR A 166 24.87 13.31 24.72
C THR A 166 25.06 13.24 26.23
N SER A 167 25.29 12.04 26.77
CA SER A 167 25.73 11.89 28.16
C SER A 167 27.12 12.53 28.32
N PRO A 168 27.38 13.28 29.41
CA PRO A 168 28.72 13.84 29.68
C PRO A 168 29.84 12.80 29.70
N ASP A 169 29.51 11.54 30.01
CA ASP A 169 30.45 10.42 30.14
C ASP A 169 30.48 9.50 28.90
N GLU A 170 29.85 9.92 27.78
CA GLU A 170 29.78 9.11 26.56
C GLU A 170 31.17 8.97 25.91
N LYS A 171 31.69 7.74 25.87
CA LYS A 171 32.98 7.44 25.21
C LYS A 171 32.85 7.73 23.71
N SER A 172 33.60 8.71 23.23
CA SER A 172 33.71 9.02 21.81
C SER A 172 35.06 8.55 21.26
N ILE A 173 35.04 8.04 20.03
CA ILE A 173 36.21 7.51 19.33
C ILE A 173 36.53 8.48 18.20
N LYS A 174 37.77 8.94 18.12
CA LYS A 174 38.20 9.87 17.09
C LYS A 174 38.27 9.19 15.73
N VAL A 175 37.80 9.89 14.69
CA VAL A 175 38.03 9.55 13.28
C VAL A 175 39.36 10.17 12.85
N ILE A 176 40.25 9.36 12.29
CA ILE A 176 41.63 9.79 11.98
C ILE A 176 41.86 10.10 10.50
N ASP A 177 40.89 9.82 9.62
CA ASP A 177 40.98 10.19 8.21
C ASP A 177 41.08 11.71 8.06
N LYS A 178 42.03 12.16 7.22
CA LYS A 178 42.14 13.58 6.88
C LYS A 178 41.01 14.05 5.97
N TYR A 179 40.48 13.13 5.17
CA TYR A 179 39.31 13.37 4.34
C TYR A 179 38.52 12.09 4.12
N ILE A 180 37.22 12.12 4.38
CA ILE A 180 36.29 11.06 4.02
C ILE A 180 35.39 11.59 2.90
N PRO A 181 35.40 10.97 1.70
CA PRO A 181 34.57 11.41 0.59
C PRO A 181 33.07 11.14 0.80
N ALA A 182 32.22 11.99 0.24
CA ALA A 182 30.80 11.69 0.13
C ALA A 182 30.58 10.44 -0.73
N GLY A 183 29.75 9.50 -0.25
CA GLY A 183 29.53 8.19 -0.86
C GLY A 183 30.48 7.09 -0.40
N SER A 184 31.31 7.34 0.63
CA SER A 184 32.17 6.33 1.26
C SER A 184 31.38 5.38 2.16
N TYR A 185 31.74 4.10 2.09
CA TYR A 185 31.31 3.06 3.04
C TYR A 185 32.34 2.84 4.15
N HIS A 186 33.50 3.48 4.07
CA HIS A 186 34.65 3.19 4.92
C HIS A 186 35.19 4.46 5.56
N PHE A 187 35.63 4.33 6.81
CA PHE A 187 36.45 5.31 7.51
C PHE A 187 37.28 4.62 8.60
N THR A 188 38.31 5.29 9.06
CA THR A 188 39.28 4.78 10.04
C THR A 188 39.13 5.53 11.35
N VAL A 189 39.06 4.77 12.45
CA VAL A 189 39.04 5.32 13.81
C VAL A 189 40.41 5.18 14.48
N GLU A 190 40.61 5.88 15.59
CA GLU A 190 41.82 5.74 16.40
C GLU A 190 41.92 4.37 17.09
N ASP A 191 40.79 3.85 17.57
CA ASP A 191 40.70 2.56 18.26
C ASP A 191 39.29 1.95 18.09
N ALA A 192 39.21 0.84 17.35
CA ALA A 192 37.95 0.11 17.13
C ALA A 192 37.69 -1.01 18.16
N SER A 193 38.55 -1.20 19.17
CA SER A 193 38.45 -2.33 20.11
C SER A 193 37.14 -2.39 20.91
N GLY A 194 36.47 -1.24 21.06
CA GLY A 194 35.17 -1.12 21.72
C GLY A 194 33.95 -1.20 20.79
N LEU A 195 34.16 -1.43 19.48
CA LEU A 195 33.10 -1.49 18.48
C LEU A 195 32.88 -2.92 18.00
N SER A 196 31.65 -3.24 17.62
CA SER A 196 31.24 -4.54 17.10
C SER A 196 30.46 -4.42 15.78
N VAL A 197 30.55 -5.44 14.93
CA VAL A 197 29.67 -5.56 13.76
C VAL A 197 28.23 -5.64 14.26
N GLY A 198 27.33 -4.86 13.64
CA GLY A 198 25.95 -4.73 14.06
C GLY A 198 25.69 -3.52 14.97
N ASP A 199 26.72 -2.88 15.54
CA ASP A 199 26.53 -1.66 16.33
C ASP A 199 25.92 -0.56 15.45
N ASN A 200 24.91 0.10 16.01
CA ASN A 200 24.43 1.37 15.53
C ASN A 200 25.32 2.47 16.10
N ILE A 201 25.79 3.37 15.24
CA ILE A 201 26.74 4.41 15.58
C ILE A 201 26.30 5.76 15.06
N GLU A 202 26.67 6.83 15.77
CA GLU A 202 26.59 8.19 15.26
C GLU A 202 27.98 8.66 14.83
N ILE A 203 28.08 9.09 13.56
CA ILE A 203 29.23 9.83 13.07
C ILE A 203 28.92 11.32 13.26
N ARG A 204 29.70 11.98 14.12
CA ARG A 204 29.48 13.35 14.59
C ARG A 204 30.50 14.30 13.96
N LYS A 205 30.02 15.15 13.04
CA LYS A 205 30.81 16.22 12.40
C LYS A 205 30.62 17.54 13.16
N PRO A 206 31.67 18.10 13.79
CA PRO A 206 31.56 19.37 14.47
C PRO A 206 31.43 20.53 13.49
N VAL A 207 30.52 21.43 13.79
CA VAL A 207 30.40 22.73 13.13
C VAL A 207 31.39 23.68 13.79
N THR A 208 32.45 24.02 13.07
CA THR A 208 33.49 24.97 13.54
C THR A 208 33.31 26.34 12.88
N GLU A 209 33.90 27.37 13.46
CA GLU A 209 33.98 28.69 12.83
C GLU A 209 34.72 28.65 11.48
N LYS A 210 35.76 27.80 11.38
CA LYS A 210 36.49 27.59 10.11
C LYS A 210 35.56 27.05 9.02
N TRP A 211 34.71 26.08 9.36
CA TRP A 211 33.74 25.51 8.43
C TRP A 211 32.66 26.53 8.03
N ILE A 212 32.10 27.28 8.99
CA ILE A 212 31.10 28.33 8.71
C ILE A 212 31.70 29.41 7.78
N LYS A 213 32.95 29.82 8.03
CA LYS A 213 33.68 30.76 7.18
C LYS A 213 33.92 30.19 5.78
N TYR A 214 34.38 28.94 5.68
CA TYR A 214 34.58 28.24 4.41
C TYR A 214 33.30 28.16 3.58
N MET A 215 32.17 27.87 4.24
CA MET A 215 30.84 27.83 3.63
C MET A 215 30.28 29.22 3.26
N LYS A 216 31.01 30.29 3.60
CA LYS A 216 30.61 31.70 3.42
C LYS A 216 29.28 32.03 4.11
N MET A 217 29.07 31.50 5.32
CA MET A 217 27.84 31.67 6.11
C MET A 217 28.06 32.43 7.43
N HIS A 218 29.23 33.06 7.59
CA HIS A 218 29.61 33.83 8.78
C HIS A 218 29.08 35.28 8.75
N ASP A 219 28.64 35.76 7.59
CA ASP A 219 28.31 37.15 7.27
C ASP A 219 26.83 37.31 6.87
N LEU A 220 25.95 36.44 7.36
CA LEU A 220 24.51 36.57 7.09
C LEU A 220 23.96 37.81 7.81
N VAL A 221 23.29 38.69 7.05
CA VAL A 221 22.65 39.89 7.60
C VAL A 221 21.21 40.00 7.07
N ARG A 222 20.30 40.48 7.93
CA ARG A 222 18.95 40.89 7.55
C ARG A 222 18.56 42.12 8.35
N ASP A 223 18.11 43.17 7.67
CA ASP A 223 17.70 44.44 8.28
C ASP A 223 18.76 45.02 9.23
N GLY A 224 20.03 44.97 8.82
CA GLY A 224 21.18 45.40 9.62
C GLY A 224 21.57 44.47 10.77
N LYS A 225 20.83 43.38 11.03
CA LYS A 225 21.08 42.44 12.13
C LYS A 225 21.76 41.16 11.66
N PRO A 226 22.84 40.71 12.32
CA PRO A 226 23.45 39.40 12.06
C PRO A 226 22.42 38.27 12.19
N GLN A 227 22.48 37.30 11.28
CA GLN A 227 21.71 36.05 11.37
C GLN A 227 22.66 34.87 11.54
N THR A 228 22.20 33.79 12.15
CA THR A 228 23.00 32.59 12.37
C THR A 228 22.48 31.45 11.51
N TRP A 229 23.37 30.88 10.68
CA TRP A 229 23.04 29.68 9.91
C TRP A 229 22.97 28.44 10.80
N ILE A 230 24.13 27.97 11.23
CA ILE A 230 24.31 26.90 12.20
C ILE A 230 25.35 27.43 13.19
N LYS A 231 25.05 27.34 14.49
CA LYS A 231 25.95 27.82 15.53
C LYS A 231 27.19 26.93 15.61
N ALA A 232 28.39 27.52 15.75
CA ALA A 232 29.60 26.78 16.06
C ALA A 232 29.42 25.95 17.36
N GLY A 233 30.07 24.79 17.41
CA GLY A 233 29.91 23.80 18.49
C GLY A 233 28.69 22.88 18.35
N ARG A 234 27.83 23.07 17.34
CA ARG A 234 26.78 22.09 17.01
C ARG A 234 27.37 20.89 16.27
N LEU A 235 26.65 19.78 16.31
CA LEU A 235 27.00 18.56 15.57
C LEU A 235 26.03 18.33 14.41
N LEU A 236 26.59 17.96 13.26
CA LEU A 236 25.88 17.29 12.17
C LEU A 236 26.09 15.78 12.37
N ILE A 237 25.00 15.02 12.37
CA ILE A 237 25.00 13.62 12.80
C ILE A 237 24.52 12.75 11.65
N ALA A 238 25.29 11.70 11.34
CA ALA A 238 24.86 10.60 10.49
C ALA A 238 24.80 9.31 11.31
N GLU A 239 23.63 8.69 11.37
CA GLU A 239 23.43 7.40 12.04
C GLU A 239 23.67 6.24 11.05
N ARG A 240 24.49 5.26 11.42
CA ARG A 240 24.85 4.12 10.56
C ARG A 240 25.00 2.84 11.38
N THR A 241 24.88 1.70 10.71
CA THR A 241 25.19 0.40 11.31
C THR A 241 26.52 -0.10 10.78
N ILE A 242 27.36 -0.65 11.66
CA ILE A 242 28.63 -1.27 11.28
C ILE A 242 28.36 -2.60 10.57
N ALA A 243 28.82 -2.71 9.32
CA ALA A 243 28.78 -3.94 8.53
C ALA A 243 30.04 -4.79 8.68
N GLY A 244 31.17 -4.18 9.02
CA GLY A 244 32.45 -4.86 9.12
C GLY A 244 33.49 -4.03 9.87
N ILE A 245 34.45 -4.70 10.50
CA ILE A 245 35.60 -4.07 11.16
C ILE A 245 36.86 -4.83 10.72
N GLU A 246 37.81 -4.10 10.14
CA GLU A 246 39.14 -4.63 9.82
C GLU A 246 40.18 -3.73 10.49
N LYS A 247 40.82 -4.24 11.55
CA LYS A 247 41.67 -3.43 12.45
C LYS A 247 40.87 -2.23 12.96
N ASN A 248 41.27 -1.01 12.58
CA ASN A 248 40.58 0.23 12.93
C ASN A 248 39.73 0.82 11.79
N THR A 249 39.61 0.11 10.67
CA THR A 249 38.75 0.53 9.55
C THR A 249 37.35 -0.03 9.75
N ILE A 250 36.37 0.85 9.72
CA ILE A 250 34.95 0.54 9.86
C ILE A 250 34.32 0.52 8.47
N THR A 251 33.57 -0.54 8.16
CA THR A 251 32.68 -0.65 6.99
C THR A 251 31.24 -0.43 7.44
N LEU A 252 30.49 0.39 6.70
CA LEU A 252 29.09 0.75 6.98
C LEU A 252 28.11 -0.05 6.13
N THR A 253 26.88 -0.20 6.62
CA THR A 253 25.77 -0.78 5.82
C THR A 253 25.17 0.18 4.79
N VAL A 254 25.35 1.50 4.99
CA VAL A 254 24.82 2.58 4.16
C VAL A 254 25.92 3.64 4.02
N PRO A 255 26.14 4.23 2.84
CA PRO A 255 27.28 5.14 2.66
C PRO A 255 27.05 6.45 3.42
N LEU A 256 28.14 7.14 3.75
CA LEU A 256 28.10 8.50 4.26
C LEU A 256 27.65 9.46 3.17
N VAL A 257 26.71 10.34 3.51
CA VAL A 257 26.03 11.25 2.56
C VAL A 257 26.54 12.69 2.63
N ASP A 258 27.62 12.91 3.36
CA ASP A 258 28.38 14.16 3.38
C ASP A 258 29.87 13.81 3.41
N SER A 259 30.73 14.77 3.10
CA SER A 259 32.17 14.64 3.26
C SER A 259 32.63 15.13 4.63
N TYR A 260 33.73 14.58 5.12
CA TYR A 260 34.33 14.94 6.41
C TYR A 260 35.77 15.36 6.15
N ASP A 261 36.10 16.61 6.47
CA ASP A 261 37.41 17.20 6.16
C ASP A 261 38.04 17.72 7.45
N ALA A 262 39.09 17.04 7.92
CA ALA A 262 39.75 17.33 9.19
C ALA A 262 40.21 18.80 9.31
N ARG A 263 40.50 19.45 8.18
CA ARG A 263 40.92 20.87 8.15
C ARG A 263 39.81 21.83 8.61
N PHE A 264 38.55 21.45 8.40
CA PHE A 264 37.39 22.25 8.76
C PHE A 264 36.66 21.72 9.99
N THR A 265 36.95 20.51 10.44
CA THR A 265 36.39 19.95 11.68
C THR A 265 37.35 20.08 12.87
N ASP A 266 38.46 20.80 12.70
CA ASP A 266 39.57 20.88 13.67
C ASP A 266 40.07 19.50 14.13
N ASP A 267 40.06 18.52 13.21
CA ASP A 267 40.44 17.11 13.49
C ASP A 267 39.63 16.45 14.62
N ASN A 268 38.38 16.92 14.85
CA ASN A 268 37.48 16.48 15.92
C ASN A 268 36.20 15.77 15.44
N THR A 269 36.25 15.12 14.27
CA THR A 269 35.15 14.20 13.89
C THR A 269 35.22 12.96 14.77
N THR A 270 34.08 12.53 15.31
CA THR A 270 34.02 11.41 16.27
C THR A 270 32.92 10.42 15.92
N VAL A 271 33.06 9.22 16.47
CA VAL A 271 32.06 8.15 16.47
C VAL A 271 31.65 7.85 17.91
N VAL A 272 30.37 7.59 18.11
CA VAL A 272 29.84 7.00 19.35
C VAL A 272 28.91 5.84 19.03
N ILE A 273 28.75 4.93 19.99
CA ILE A 273 27.75 3.86 19.93
C ILE A 273 26.39 4.43 20.32
N ALA A 274 25.37 4.10 19.53
CA ALA A 274 24.00 4.55 19.67
C ALA A 274 23.02 3.38 19.52
N ASN A 275 23.24 2.31 20.30
CA ASN A 275 22.41 1.11 20.26
C ASN A 275 21.05 1.28 20.97
N ASP A 276 20.95 2.19 21.95
CA ASP A 276 19.74 2.38 22.77
C ASP A 276 18.65 3.25 22.11
N VAL A 277 18.59 3.26 20.79
CA VAL A 277 17.61 4.05 20.03
C VAL A 277 16.24 3.38 20.09
N ARG A 278 15.36 3.96 20.91
CA ARG A 278 13.98 3.48 21.06
C ARG A 278 13.06 4.18 20.07
N ARG A 279 13.05 3.79 18.80
CA ARG A 279 12.01 4.23 17.84
C ARG A 279 10.86 3.23 17.84
N ILE A 280 9.64 3.70 17.60
CA ILE A 280 8.52 2.79 17.30
C ILE A 280 8.83 2.04 15.99
N ARG A 281 8.47 0.76 15.91
CA ARG A 281 8.79 -0.13 14.77
C ARG A 281 7.60 -0.88 14.24
N GLN A 282 7.69 -1.31 12.98
CA GLN A 282 6.69 -2.20 12.38
C GLN A 282 5.26 -1.63 12.41
N CYS A 283 5.14 -0.32 12.17
CA CYS A 283 3.86 0.38 12.19
C CYS A 283 3.49 0.93 10.81
N GLY A 284 2.19 0.85 10.50
CA GLY A 284 1.63 1.24 9.20
C GLY A 284 0.36 2.06 9.32
N VAL A 285 0.16 2.98 8.37
CA VAL A 285 -1.12 3.67 8.15
C VAL A 285 -1.49 3.54 6.69
N GLU A 286 -2.62 2.94 6.36
CA GLU A 286 -2.90 2.59 4.96
C GLU A 286 -4.37 2.62 4.54
N ASN A 287 -4.59 2.89 3.25
CA ASN A 287 -5.88 2.81 2.55
C ASN A 287 -6.95 3.73 3.14
N LEU A 288 -6.62 5.02 3.29
CA LEU A 288 -7.46 6.00 4.01
C LEU A 288 -7.64 7.30 3.23
N ARG A 289 -8.80 7.92 3.42
CA ARG A 289 -9.02 9.31 3.09
C ARG A 289 -9.01 10.16 4.36
N ILE A 290 -8.30 11.27 4.37
CA ILE A 290 -8.27 12.22 5.49
C ILE A 290 -8.76 13.57 4.97
N GLU A 291 -9.88 14.06 5.50
CA GLU A 291 -10.49 15.32 5.09
C GLU A 291 -10.47 16.32 6.24
N SER A 292 -9.92 17.51 6.01
CA SER A 292 -10.13 18.66 6.91
C SER A 292 -11.04 19.71 6.25
N PRO A 293 -11.64 20.63 7.04
CA PRO A 293 -12.19 21.86 6.50
C PRO A 293 -11.17 22.62 5.65
N ALA A 294 -11.65 23.42 4.71
CA ALA A 294 -10.80 24.29 3.89
C ALA A 294 -9.96 25.24 4.76
N GLN A 295 -8.64 25.18 4.64
CA GLN A 295 -7.72 26.00 5.43
C GLN A 295 -7.18 27.19 4.62
N ALA A 296 -8.08 28.13 4.27
CA ALA A 296 -7.72 29.38 3.58
C ALA A 296 -7.09 30.40 4.54
N VAL A 297 -5.99 30.02 5.18
CA VAL A 297 -5.30 30.78 6.22
C VAL A 297 -3.79 30.74 5.99
N ASN A 298 -3.04 31.53 6.78
CA ASN A 298 -1.60 31.36 6.88
C ASN A 298 -1.25 30.11 7.69
N HIS A 299 -0.15 29.43 7.36
CA HIS A 299 0.34 28.24 8.06
C HIS A 299 0.55 28.39 9.56
N GLY A 300 0.81 29.61 10.07
CA GLY A 300 0.91 29.84 11.52
C GLY A 300 -0.43 29.69 12.24
N LYS A 301 -1.53 29.71 11.50
CA LYS A 301 -2.91 29.50 11.95
C LYS A 301 -3.48 28.16 11.45
N ALA A 302 -2.67 27.27 10.87
CA ALA A 302 -3.11 25.95 10.46
C ALA A 302 -3.69 25.18 11.65
N LEU A 303 -4.82 24.52 11.43
CA LEU A 303 -5.53 23.72 12.42
C LEU A 303 -5.28 22.23 12.22
N TYR A 304 -5.20 21.77 10.97
CA TYR A 304 -5.30 20.35 10.66
C TYR A 304 -4.14 19.85 9.79
N TYR A 305 -3.47 18.81 10.30
CA TYR A 305 -2.36 18.10 9.67
C TYR A 305 -2.77 16.65 9.42
N ALA A 306 -2.35 16.03 8.33
CA ALA A 306 -2.79 14.66 8.01
C ALA A 306 -2.06 13.59 8.85
N LEU A 307 -0.73 13.53 8.72
CA LEU A 307 0.04 12.40 9.21
C LEU A 307 1.40 12.83 9.77
N ARG A 308 1.79 12.25 10.91
CA ARG A 308 3.15 12.34 11.44
C ARG A 308 3.65 10.94 11.79
N ILE A 309 4.80 10.56 11.25
CA ILE A 309 5.49 9.31 11.58
C ILE A 309 6.85 9.66 12.17
N ASN A 310 7.19 9.14 13.34
CA ASN A 310 8.54 9.15 13.89
C ASN A 310 8.91 7.74 14.36
N GLY A 311 9.63 6.98 13.53
CA GLY A 311 9.84 5.54 13.76
C GLY A 311 10.98 4.92 12.95
N GLU A 312 11.07 3.60 13.03
CA GLU A 312 11.99 2.78 12.24
C GLU A 312 11.26 1.59 11.61
N ASP A 313 11.45 1.34 10.32
CA ASP A 313 10.69 0.32 9.60
C ASP A 313 9.17 0.56 9.69
N CYS A 314 8.76 1.79 9.38
CA CYS A 314 7.34 2.17 9.32
C CYS A 314 6.93 2.50 7.87
N TRP A 315 5.63 2.53 7.60
CA TRP A 315 5.14 2.92 6.29
C TRP A 315 3.81 3.69 6.33
N ALA A 316 3.53 4.39 5.25
CA ALA A 316 2.17 4.77 4.91
C ALA A 316 1.89 4.43 3.44
N LYS A 317 0.67 3.96 3.14
CA LYS A 317 0.30 3.52 1.79
C LYS A 317 -1.12 3.94 1.42
N ASP A 318 -1.32 4.45 0.21
CA ASP A 318 -2.65 4.80 -0.32
C ASP A 318 -3.44 5.73 0.62
N ILE A 319 -3.00 6.99 0.70
CA ILE A 319 -3.67 8.00 1.53
C ILE A 319 -3.97 9.26 0.72
N ASN A 320 -5.24 9.67 0.71
CA ASN A 320 -5.66 10.94 0.15
C ASN A 320 -5.90 11.95 1.29
N ALA A 321 -5.00 12.92 1.42
CA ALA A 321 -5.09 14.01 2.38
C ALA A 321 -5.65 15.29 1.72
N MET A 322 -6.81 15.73 2.19
CA MET A 322 -7.63 16.76 1.54
C MET A 322 -7.73 18.00 2.42
N GLU A 323 -7.32 19.15 1.86
CA GLU A 323 -7.31 20.46 2.52
C GLU A 323 -6.45 20.56 3.80
N THR A 324 -5.78 19.48 4.20
CA THR A 324 -4.78 19.50 5.26
C THR A 324 -3.63 20.42 4.86
N MET A 325 -2.93 20.97 5.84
CA MET A 325 -1.82 21.91 5.62
C MET A 325 -0.61 21.41 6.38
N GLU A 326 0.58 21.57 5.83
CA GLU A 326 1.79 20.90 6.33
C GLU A 326 1.53 19.39 6.49
N SER A 327 0.97 18.80 5.44
CA SER A 327 0.16 17.58 5.54
C SER A 327 0.89 16.39 6.15
N VAL A 328 2.12 16.10 5.73
CA VAL A 328 2.85 14.88 6.11
C VAL A 328 4.26 15.19 6.61
N GLY A 329 4.56 14.75 7.83
CA GLY A 329 5.88 14.89 8.44
C GLY A 329 6.45 13.53 8.81
N VAL A 330 7.73 13.31 8.51
CA VAL A 330 8.44 12.06 8.84
C VAL A 330 9.68 12.36 9.68
N GLY A 331 9.92 11.50 10.66
CA GLY A 331 11.06 11.43 11.57
C GLY A 331 11.57 9.99 11.67
N GLY A 332 12.86 9.82 11.97
CA GLY A 332 13.46 8.49 12.15
C GLY A 332 14.07 7.93 10.85
N ARG A 333 13.96 6.61 10.61
CA ARG A 333 14.64 5.99 9.46
C ARG A 333 13.95 4.77 8.85
N ARG A 334 14.30 4.44 7.61
CA ARG A 334 13.75 3.27 6.88
C ARG A 334 12.22 3.33 6.81
N ILE A 335 11.72 4.43 6.27
CA ILE A 335 10.27 4.69 6.16
C ILE A 335 9.91 4.82 4.69
N THR A 336 8.85 4.12 4.28
CA THR A 336 8.25 4.27 2.94
C THR A 336 6.91 4.98 3.03
N LEU A 337 6.75 6.07 2.27
CA LEU A 337 5.46 6.66 1.94
C LEU A 337 5.15 6.29 0.49
N GLN A 338 4.11 5.49 0.25
CA GLN A 338 3.74 5.03 -1.08
C GLN A 338 2.34 5.54 -1.44
N GLN A 339 2.19 6.19 -2.59
CA GLN A 339 0.89 6.67 -3.08
C GLN A 339 0.16 7.57 -2.06
N ILE A 340 0.88 8.53 -1.50
CA ILE A 340 0.30 9.56 -0.63
C ILE A 340 0.01 10.79 -1.47
N ASN A 341 -1.26 11.19 -1.55
CA ASN A 341 -1.72 12.32 -2.35
C ASN A 341 -2.22 13.43 -1.44
N VAL A 342 -1.67 14.63 -1.61
CA VAL A 342 -2.12 15.84 -0.91
C VAL A 342 -2.83 16.75 -1.90
N VAL A 343 -4.08 17.10 -1.65
CA VAL A 343 -4.85 18.01 -2.50
C VAL A 343 -5.33 19.21 -1.68
N ARG A 344 -4.92 20.41 -2.10
CA ARG A 344 -5.31 21.67 -1.49
C ARG A 344 -5.89 22.61 -2.54
N ARG A 345 -7.16 22.95 -2.38
CA ARG A 345 -7.88 23.93 -3.20
C ARG A 345 -7.96 25.27 -2.47
N ALA A 346 -7.97 25.27 -1.14
CA ALA A 346 -7.95 26.49 -0.35
C ALA A 346 -6.63 27.25 -0.56
N LEU A 347 -6.73 28.51 -0.96
CA LEU A 347 -5.56 29.37 -1.18
C LEU A 347 -4.85 29.64 0.15
N HIS A 348 -3.58 29.28 0.21
CA HIS A 348 -2.71 29.63 1.33
C HIS A 348 -2.50 31.16 1.38
N GLN A 349 -2.71 31.76 2.55
CA GLN A 349 -2.58 33.20 2.77
C GLN A 349 -1.20 33.56 3.34
N GLY A 350 -0.47 34.44 2.67
CA GLY A 350 0.79 35.01 3.15
C GLY A 350 2.04 34.43 2.48
N ALA A 351 3.17 35.09 2.74
CA ALA A 351 4.43 34.84 2.05
C ALA A 351 5.22 33.62 2.59
N SER A 352 5.02 33.26 3.86
CA SER A 352 5.60 32.05 4.45
C SER A 352 4.72 30.86 4.08
N LYS A 353 5.24 29.94 3.27
CA LYS A 353 4.51 28.83 2.68
C LYS A 353 4.56 27.57 3.56
N PRO A 354 3.47 26.79 3.67
CA PRO A 354 3.49 25.50 4.35
C PRO A 354 4.22 24.45 3.50
N ALA A 355 4.79 23.44 4.15
CA ALA A 355 5.47 22.33 3.50
C ALA A 355 4.65 21.05 3.57
N GLU A 356 4.12 20.61 2.43
CA GLU A 356 3.18 19.48 2.43
C GLU A 356 3.87 18.14 2.74
N PHE A 357 5.10 17.95 2.27
CA PHE A 357 5.97 16.87 2.74
C PHE A 357 7.20 17.43 3.45
N ALA A 358 7.44 16.95 4.67
CA ALA A 358 8.64 17.24 5.46
C ALA A 358 9.34 15.94 5.93
N PRO A 359 10.08 15.25 5.05
CA PRO A 359 10.73 13.98 5.38
C PRO A 359 12.06 14.17 6.11
N ASN A 360 11.98 14.49 7.40
CA ASN A 360 13.13 14.77 8.26
C ASN A 360 13.67 13.47 8.88
N GLY A 361 14.42 12.69 8.10
CA GLY A 361 14.99 11.44 8.58
C GLY A 361 16.07 10.88 7.64
N GLY A 362 16.42 9.62 7.85
CA GLY A 362 17.40 8.89 7.05
C GLY A 362 16.76 7.69 6.37
N GLN A 363 17.22 7.32 5.17
CA GLN A 363 16.66 6.17 4.45
C GLN A 363 15.14 6.28 4.22
N ILE A 364 14.68 7.46 3.79
CA ILE A 364 13.25 7.75 3.56
C ILE A 364 12.95 7.59 2.07
N LEU A 365 11.92 6.82 1.74
CA LEU A 365 11.41 6.66 0.37
C LEU A 365 10.01 7.25 0.28
N LEU A 366 9.81 8.15 -0.67
CA LEU A 366 8.49 8.58 -1.13
C LEU A 366 8.31 8.07 -2.56
N ASP A 367 7.34 7.21 -2.77
CA ASP A 367 7.14 6.44 -4.00
C ASP A 367 5.74 6.70 -4.57
N ARG A 368 5.68 7.25 -5.80
CA ARG A 368 4.42 7.61 -6.48
C ARG A 368 3.51 8.54 -5.65
N CYS A 369 4.11 9.41 -4.83
CA CYS A 369 3.36 10.41 -4.06
C CYS A 369 3.02 11.64 -4.91
N SER A 370 1.98 12.39 -4.51
CA SER A 370 1.61 13.61 -5.22
C SER A 370 1.20 14.78 -4.31
N VAL A 371 1.35 15.99 -4.84
CA VAL A 371 0.76 17.21 -4.26
C VAL A 371 0.11 18.03 -5.36
N ALA A 372 -1.10 18.52 -5.11
CA ALA A 372 -1.75 19.54 -5.92
C ALA A 372 -2.09 20.76 -5.05
N GLY A 373 -1.50 21.92 -5.36
CA GLY A 373 -1.77 23.16 -4.64
C GLY A 373 -0.83 24.30 -5.03
N ASP A 374 -1.27 25.52 -4.77
CA ASP A 374 -0.54 26.76 -5.07
C ASP A 374 -0.06 27.49 -3.82
N ASN A 375 1.01 28.27 -3.97
CA ASN A 375 1.65 29.05 -2.92
C ASN A 375 2.12 28.20 -1.72
N ILE A 376 2.66 27.01 -2.02
CA ILE A 376 3.17 26.03 -1.05
C ILE A 376 4.64 25.64 -1.32
N TRP A 377 5.28 25.01 -0.34
CA TRP A 377 6.39 24.09 -0.61
C TRP A 377 5.79 22.70 -0.83
N PHE A 378 6.02 22.11 -1.99
CA PHE A 378 5.68 20.71 -2.21
C PHE A 378 6.46 19.84 -1.22
N VAL A 379 7.74 20.16 -1.05
CA VAL A 379 8.66 19.49 -0.13
C VAL A 379 9.57 20.54 0.50
N ALA A 380 9.75 20.45 1.82
CA ALA A 380 10.76 21.24 2.52
C ALA A 380 11.45 20.41 3.62
N LEU A 381 12.77 20.29 3.56
CA LEU A 381 13.54 19.61 4.61
C LEU A 381 13.88 20.55 5.78
N GLY A 382 13.92 19.98 6.98
CA GLY A 382 14.44 20.61 8.18
C GLY A 382 15.97 20.68 8.18
N GLY A 383 16.53 21.23 9.26
CA GLY A 383 17.99 21.39 9.42
C GLY A 383 18.71 20.10 9.78
N GLY A 384 19.87 19.87 9.17
CA GLY A 384 20.82 18.82 9.56
C GLY A 384 20.38 17.40 9.23
N GLN A 385 19.52 17.21 8.22
CA GLN A 385 19.07 15.88 7.82
C GLN A 385 20.12 15.20 6.94
N THR A 386 20.34 13.91 7.14
CA THR A 386 21.30 13.11 6.37
C THR A 386 20.58 11.93 5.73
N GLY A 387 20.47 11.92 4.41
CA GLY A 387 19.81 10.86 3.66
C GLY A 387 20.46 9.47 3.73
N PRO A 388 20.07 8.58 2.80
CA PRO A 388 19.33 8.89 1.57
C PRO A 388 17.86 9.27 1.81
N ILE A 389 17.38 10.32 1.15
CA ILE A 389 15.96 10.71 1.07
C ILE A 389 15.59 10.69 -0.42
N VAL A 390 14.65 9.86 -0.81
CA VAL A 390 14.32 9.58 -2.21
C VAL A 390 12.86 9.93 -2.49
N PHE A 391 12.63 10.67 -3.56
CA PHE A 391 11.33 10.82 -4.20
C PHE A 391 11.38 10.13 -5.55
N LEU A 392 10.60 9.06 -5.70
CA LEU A 392 10.60 8.19 -6.86
C LEU A 392 9.26 8.31 -7.59
N ASN A 393 9.30 8.75 -8.85
CA ASN A 393 8.12 8.87 -9.71
C ASN A 393 6.97 9.69 -9.08
N CYS A 394 7.32 10.74 -8.31
CA CYS A 394 6.35 11.63 -7.67
C CYS A 394 5.87 12.74 -8.63
N SER A 395 4.62 13.20 -8.46
CA SER A 395 4.04 14.27 -9.28
C SER A 395 3.56 15.45 -8.45
N PHE A 396 3.86 16.66 -8.91
CA PHE A 396 3.46 17.88 -8.21
C PHE A 396 2.79 18.86 -9.18
N ARG A 397 1.63 19.40 -8.82
CA ARG A 397 0.84 20.31 -9.64
C ARG A 397 0.61 21.63 -8.90
N GLY A 398 0.74 22.74 -9.63
CA GLY A 398 0.71 24.10 -9.09
C GLY A 398 2.09 24.77 -9.10
N ASN A 399 2.15 25.98 -8.56
CA ASN A 399 3.34 26.85 -8.60
C ASN A 399 4.32 26.67 -7.42
N GLY A 400 4.21 25.55 -6.70
CA GLY A 400 5.04 25.21 -5.55
C GLY A 400 6.49 24.88 -5.90
N ARG A 401 7.32 24.65 -4.87
CA ARG A 401 8.73 24.25 -5.04
C ARG A 401 9.16 23.16 -4.07
N ILE A 402 10.22 22.44 -4.44
CA ILE A 402 10.92 21.44 -3.61
C ILE A 402 12.27 22.02 -3.16
N GLU A 403 12.57 22.00 -1.86
CA GLU A 403 13.84 22.48 -1.34
C GLU A 403 14.38 21.67 -0.14
N GLY A 404 15.70 21.60 0.00
CA GLY A 404 16.33 21.22 1.28
C GLY A 404 16.11 22.23 2.42
N HIS A 405 15.56 23.40 2.08
CA HIS A 405 14.90 24.42 2.90
C HIS A 405 15.60 24.98 4.16
N GLN A 406 16.13 24.19 5.08
CA GLN A 406 16.82 24.71 6.27
C GLN A 406 18.17 24.02 6.48
N ARG A 407 19.21 24.82 6.73
CA ARG A 407 20.36 24.44 7.58
C ARG A 407 20.99 23.06 7.31
N TRP A 408 21.57 22.89 6.13
CA TRP A 408 22.44 21.76 5.73
C TRP A 408 21.80 20.37 5.84
N SER A 409 20.90 20.06 4.91
CA SER A 409 20.50 18.68 4.64
C SER A 409 21.34 18.06 3.52
N THR A 410 21.54 16.74 3.52
CA THR A 410 22.35 16.08 2.49
C THR A 410 21.73 14.79 1.95
N GLY A 411 22.03 14.45 0.70
CA GLY A 411 21.60 13.18 0.09
C GLY A 411 20.11 13.11 -0.24
N LEU A 412 19.57 14.15 -0.88
CA LEU A 412 18.21 14.16 -1.46
C LEU A 412 18.27 13.74 -2.93
N LEU A 413 17.52 12.71 -3.32
CA LEU A 413 17.30 12.31 -4.71
C LEU A 413 15.85 12.60 -5.10
N LEU A 414 15.66 13.38 -6.17
CA LEU A 414 14.42 13.43 -6.93
C LEU A 414 14.64 12.64 -8.21
N ASP A 415 13.91 11.54 -8.38
CA ASP A 415 14.07 10.60 -9.48
C ASP A 415 12.76 10.49 -10.25
N ASN A 416 12.78 10.89 -11.53
CA ASN A 416 11.61 10.94 -12.41
C ASN A 416 10.43 11.73 -11.82
N CYS A 417 10.71 12.79 -11.07
CA CYS A 417 9.66 13.67 -10.54
C CYS A 417 9.15 14.63 -11.63
N VAL A 418 7.83 14.86 -11.65
CA VAL A 418 7.16 15.71 -12.64
C VAL A 418 6.43 16.86 -11.96
N LEU A 419 6.84 18.09 -12.26
CA LEU A 419 6.32 19.33 -11.70
C LEU A 419 6.35 20.49 -12.71
N PRO A 420 5.56 20.43 -13.79
CA PRO A 420 5.73 21.28 -14.98
C PRO A 420 5.65 22.79 -14.71
N ASP A 421 4.90 23.20 -13.68
CA ASP A 421 4.73 24.61 -13.30
C ASP A 421 5.53 25.00 -12.03
N GLY A 422 6.12 24.02 -11.36
CA GLY A 422 6.86 24.17 -10.11
C GLY A 422 8.38 24.25 -10.30
N GLY A 423 9.12 24.38 -9.20
CA GLY A 423 10.59 24.43 -9.23
C GLY A 423 11.30 23.47 -8.27
N ILE A 424 12.51 23.06 -8.63
CA ILE A 424 13.43 22.31 -7.75
C ILE A 424 14.60 23.21 -7.39
N ASP A 425 14.81 23.46 -6.09
CA ASP A 425 15.89 24.35 -5.64
C ASP A 425 16.85 23.67 -4.66
N PHE A 426 18.06 23.44 -5.15
CA PHE A 426 19.25 23.12 -4.35
C PHE A 426 20.04 24.41 -4.12
N LYS A 427 19.58 25.24 -3.16
CA LYS A 427 20.06 26.63 -3.04
C LYS A 427 20.49 27.08 -1.64
N ASN A 428 21.18 28.21 -1.64
CA ASN A 428 21.44 29.05 -0.49
C ASN A 428 20.28 30.01 -0.24
N ARG A 429 19.57 29.82 0.87
CA ARG A 429 18.51 30.71 1.32
C ARG A 429 19.03 31.87 2.19
N GLY A 430 20.31 31.88 2.51
CA GLY A 430 20.95 33.00 3.20
C GLY A 430 20.26 33.38 4.50
N SER A 431 19.95 34.66 4.66
CA SER A 431 19.27 35.22 5.84
C SER A 431 17.74 35.07 5.84
N MET A 432 17.14 34.38 4.84
CA MET A 432 15.71 34.06 4.86
C MET A 432 15.34 33.26 6.12
N GLY A 433 14.10 33.41 6.59
CA GLY A 433 13.58 32.72 7.77
C GLY A 433 14.29 33.18 9.05
N SER A 434 15.05 32.30 9.71
CA SER A 434 15.87 32.65 10.88
C SER A 434 17.38 32.47 10.60
N GLY A 435 17.80 32.66 9.34
CA GLY A 435 19.14 32.31 8.88
C GLY A 435 19.19 30.86 8.39
N HIS A 436 18.50 30.57 7.28
CA HIS A 436 18.45 29.20 6.75
C HIS A 436 19.73 28.78 6.02
N GLY A 437 20.50 29.73 5.47
CA GLY A 437 21.77 29.51 4.78
C GLY A 437 21.68 28.47 3.66
N TRP A 438 22.73 27.66 3.49
CA TRP A 438 22.67 26.51 2.59
C TRP A 438 21.62 25.51 3.05
N GLY A 439 20.64 25.24 2.19
CA GLY A 439 19.57 24.29 2.47
C GLY A 439 19.97 22.84 2.21
N THR A 440 20.78 22.60 1.17
CA THR A 440 21.19 21.23 0.82
C THR A 440 22.58 21.13 0.17
N ALA A 441 23.19 19.95 0.26
CA ALA A 441 24.35 19.51 -0.51
C ALA A 441 24.20 18.03 -0.90
N TRP A 442 24.98 17.59 -1.89
CA TRP A 442 24.99 16.20 -2.38
C TRP A 442 23.61 15.73 -2.87
N SER A 443 22.79 16.66 -3.37
CA SER A 443 21.45 16.39 -3.89
C SER A 443 21.47 16.13 -5.40
N VAL A 444 20.56 15.29 -5.87
CA VAL A 444 20.42 14.91 -7.27
C VAL A 444 18.97 15.10 -7.72
N ALA A 445 18.77 15.78 -8.85
CA ALA A 445 17.57 15.66 -9.66
C ALA A 445 17.92 14.83 -10.90
N TRP A 446 17.28 13.67 -11.04
CA TRP A 446 17.53 12.69 -12.10
C TRP A 446 16.29 12.55 -12.98
N ASN A 447 16.44 12.81 -14.28
CA ASN A 447 15.37 12.72 -15.28
C ASN A 447 14.05 13.43 -14.89
N CYS A 448 14.14 14.49 -14.10
CA CYS A 448 12.97 15.24 -13.62
C CYS A 448 12.46 16.22 -14.69
N VAL A 449 11.18 16.57 -14.62
CA VAL A 449 10.58 17.63 -15.41
C VAL A 449 10.09 18.72 -14.47
N ALA A 450 10.62 19.93 -14.58
CA ALA A 450 10.21 21.08 -13.78
C ALA A 450 10.18 22.35 -14.63
N LYS A 451 9.47 23.39 -14.17
CA LYS A 451 9.53 24.71 -14.80
C LYS A 451 10.93 25.30 -14.72
N SER A 452 11.52 25.24 -13.52
CA SER A 452 12.79 25.89 -13.20
C SER A 452 13.62 25.11 -12.18
N TYR A 453 14.93 25.28 -12.25
CA TYR A 453 15.91 24.75 -11.32
C TYR A 453 16.78 25.88 -10.77
N VAL A 454 16.89 25.97 -9.45
CA VAL A 454 18.01 26.67 -8.82
C VAL A 454 18.99 25.62 -8.32
N ASN A 455 20.04 25.34 -9.08
CA ASN A 455 21.09 24.42 -8.66
C ASN A 455 22.35 25.22 -8.32
N GLN A 456 22.69 25.33 -7.04
CA GLN A 456 23.88 26.04 -6.54
C GLN A 456 24.82 25.07 -5.84
N ILE A 457 26.11 25.38 -5.84
CA ILE A 457 27.16 24.53 -5.26
C ILE A 457 27.70 25.11 -3.95
N PRO A 458 27.42 24.49 -2.78
CA PRO A 458 28.11 24.87 -1.56
C PRO A 458 29.62 24.58 -1.66
N PRO A 459 30.49 25.38 -1.04
CA PRO A 459 31.94 25.18 -1.09
C PRO A 459 32.37 23.75 -0.75
N GLY A 460 33.14 23.13 -1.64
CA GLY A 460 33.70 21.78 -1.43
C GLY A 460 32.70 20.63 -1.58
N THR A 461 31.49 20.90 -2.10
CA THR A 461 30.44 19.89 -2.30
C THR A 461 29.94 19.88 -3.74
N CYS A 462 28.96 19.05 -4.06
CA CYS A 462 28.28 19.01 -5.36
C CYS A 462 26.77 18.95 -5.19
N ASN A 463 26.04 19.46 -6.17
CA ASN A 463 24.61 19.21 -6.40
C ASN A 463 24.43 18.98 -7.90
N TRP A 464 23.55 18.05 -8.28
CA TRP A 464 23.43 17.56 -9.65
C TRP A 464 22.02 17.68 -10.18
N VAL A 465 21.91 18.13 -11.43
CA VAL A 465 20.71 18.04 -12.25
C VAL A 465 21.10 17.28 -13.51
N ILE A 466 20.65 16.03 -13.62
CA ILE A 466 21.08 15.08 -14.65
C ILE A 466 19.87 14.63 -15.45
N GLY A 467 19.96 14.73 -16.78
CA GLY A 467 18.90 14.33 -17.71
C GLY A 467 17.55 15.03 -17.54
N SER A 468 17.51 16.09 -16.72
CA SER A 468 16.27 16.74 -16.31
C SER A 468 15.93 17.91 -17.23
N LYS A 469 14.64 18.19 -17.41
CA LYS A 469 14.11 19.26 -18.28
C LYS A 469 13.58 20.42 -17.47
N GLY A 470 13.94 21.65 -17.86
CA GLY A 470 13.45 22.92 -17.29
C GLY A 470 14.48 24.05 -17.37
N GLU A 471 14.09 25.27 -16.99
CA GLU A 471 14.97 26.43 -17.03
C GLU A 471 16.01 26.41 -15.90
N SER A 472 17.28 26.71 -16.16
CA SER A 472 18.26 26.98 -15.11
C SER A 472 18.15 28.45 -14.67
N THR A 473 17.96 28.68 -13.37
CA THR A 473 17.76 30.03 -12.80
C THR A 473 18.88 30.36 -11.80
N PRO A 474 20.03 30.90 -12.25
CA PRO A 474 21.11 31.32 -11.37
C PRO A 474 20.66 32.46 -10.44
N LEU A 475 20.90 32.31 -9.13
CA LEU A 475 20.55 33.31 -8.11
C LEU A 475 21.77 33.84 -7.36
N ARG A 476 21.66 35.08 -6.89
CA ARG A 476 22.60 35.74 -5.96
C ARG A 476 22.35 35.28 -4.53
N ARG A 477 23.21 35.69 -3.60
CA ARG A 477 22.94 35.53 -2.16
C ARG A 477 21.71 36.40 -1.81
N PRO A 478 20.68 35.87 -1.13
CA PRO A 478 19.42 36.59 -0.91
C PRO A 478 19.52 37.95 -0.20
N PHE A 479 20.61 38.19 0.52
CA PHE A 479 20.89 39.40 1.31
C PHE A 479 22.02 40.25 0.75
N ASN A 480 22.56 39.89 -0.42
CA ASN A 480 23.52 40.70 -1.14
C ASN A 480 23.06 40.85 -2.59
N GLN A 481 22.21 41.86 -2.82
CA GLN A 481 21.62 42.11 -4.13
C GLN A 481 22.64 42.68 -5.13
N SER A 482 23.72 43.31 -4.67
CA SER A 482 24.78 43.87 -5.54
C SER A 482 25.90 42.87 -5.86
N GLY A 483 25.92 41.71 -5.20
CA GLY A 483 26.94 40.67 -5.38
C GLY A 483 26.73 39.81 -6.64
N PRO A 484 27.74 38.99 -7.02
CA PRO A 484 27.61 38.07 -8.15
C PRO A 484 26.58 36.97 -7.86
N THR A 485 26.11 36.33 -8.92
CA THR A 485 25.38 35.05 -8.80
C THR A 485 26.27 34.02 -8.12
N LEU A 486 25.68 33.15 -7.32
CA LEU A 486 26.41 32.01 -6.77
C LEU A 486 26.74 31.03 -7.89
N ALA A 487 27.84 30.29 -7.72
CA ALA A 487 28.26 29.28 -8.68
C ALA A 487 27.14 28.26 -8.91
N VAL A 488 26.85 28.01 -10.18
CA VAL A 488 25.85 27.04 -10.62
C VAL A 488 26.39 25.63 -10.36
N GLY A 489 25.53 24.76 -9.86
CA GLY A 489 25.82 23.35 -9.67
C GLY A 489 25.97 22.60 -10.98
N ILE A 490 26.11 21.28 -10.90
CA ILE A 490 26.39 20.45 -12.06
C ILE A 490 25.10 20.18 -12.82
N PHE A 491 25.10 20.53 -14.10
CA PHE A 491 24.11 20.10 -15.08
C PHE A 491 24.77 19.13 -16.06
N ASP A 492 24.18 17.95 -16.25
CA ASP A 492 24.69 16.89 -17.14
C ASP A 492 23.55 16.36 -18.00
N SER A 493 23.73 16.34 -19.32
CA SER A 493 22.63 16.04 -20.27
C SER A 493 21.36 16.87 -20.01
N HIS A 494 21.50 18.15 -19.68
CA HIS A 494 20.34 19.01 -19.38
C HIS A 494 19.36 19.06 -20.56
N ASN A 495 18.06 18.97 -20.27
CA ASN A 495 16.96 18.82 -21.24
C ASN A 495 16.97 17.53 -22.09
N THR A 496 17.86 16.57 -21.84
CA THR A 496 17.92 15.29 -22.56
C THR A 496 17.95 14.15 -21.54
N GLN A 497 16.87 13.39 -21.42
CA GLN A 497 16.82 12.29 -20.45
C GLN A 497 17.93 11.25 -20.69
N VAL A 498 18.48 10.70 -19.61
CA VAL A 498 19.61 9.77 -19.64
C VAL A 498 19.22 8.37 -19.20
N ALA A 499 19.97 7.37 -19.68
CA ALA A 499 19.95 6.03 -19.08
C ALA A 499 20.88 5.94 -17.84
N PRO A 500 20.52 5.19 -16.78
CA PRO A 500 19.23 4.49 -16.61
C PRO A 500 18.07 5.46 -16.41
N GLN A 501 16.84 5.03 -16.75
CA GLN A 501 15.64 5.86 -16.59
C GLN A 501 15.46 6.32 -15.13
N SER A 502 15.67 5.42 -14.17
CA SER A 502 15.70 5.73 -12.74
C SER A 502 17.04 5.34 -12.15
N LEU A 503 17.65 6.28 -11.42
CA LEU A 503 18.87 6.02 -10.66
C LEU A 503 18.60 5.12 -9.46
N TYR A 504 17.55 5.40 -8.68
CA TYR A 504 17.20 4.59 -7.50
C TYR A 504 16.93 3.14 -7.88
N LEU A 505 16.13 2.90 -8.93
CA LEU A 505 15.78 1.54 -9.35
C LEU A 505 16.99 0.80 -9.93
N ALA A 506 17.87 1.48 -10.70
CA ALA A 506 19.10 0.85 -11.18
C ALA A 506 20.04 0.48 -10.04
N GLN A 507 20.20 1.35 -9.03
CA GLN A 507 20.99 1.06 -7.84
C GLN A 507 20.38 -0.08 -7.01
N LEU A 508 19.05 -0.11 -6.87
CA LEU A 508 18.34 -1.17 -6.15
C LEU A 508 18.50 -2.52 -6.84
N LYS A 509 18.40 -2.55 -8.18
CA LYS A 509 18.66 -3.74 -8.99
C LYS A 509 20.10 -4.23 -8.86
N GLU A 510 21.09 -3.33 -8.89
CA GLU A 510 22.49 -3.71 -8.68
C GLU A 510 22.72 -4.29 -7.27
N ARG A 511 22.05 -3.74 -6.26
CA ARG A 511 22.21 -4.17 -4.86
C ARG A 511 21.47 -5.47 -4.53
N LEU A 512 20.24 -5.64 -5.02
CA LEU A 512 19.32 -6.70 -4.59
C LEU A 512 18.69 -7.53 -5.73
N GLY A 513 18.93 -7.18 -7.00
CA GLY A 513 18.39 -7.88 -8.16
C GLY A 513 16.96 -7.47 -8.55
N GLU A 514 16.43 -8.13 -9.57
CA GLU A 514 15.10 -7.85 -10.16
C GLU A 514 13.94 -8.12 -9.21
N SER A 515 14.06 -9.13 -8.34
CA SER A 515 13.01 -9.47 -7.35
C SER A 515 12.73 -8.31 -6.40
N ALA A 516 13.75 -7.51 -6.06
CA ALA A 516 13.58 -6.32 -5.24
C ALA A 516 12.81 -5.21 -5.97
N LEU A 517 12.96 -5.09 -7.31
CA LEU A 517 12.14 -4.18 -8.10
C LEU A 517 10.69 -4.65 -8.13
N GLN A 518 10.47 -5.94 -8.36
CA GLN A 518 9.13 -6.54 -8.35
C GLN A 518 8.44 -6.33 -7.00
N ALA A 519 9.16 -6.50 -5.89
CA ALA A 519 8.65 -6.34 -4.53
C ALA A 519 8.08 -4.95 -4.24
N ILE A 520 8.56 -3.91 -4.95
CA ILE A 520 8.09 -2.51 -4.81
C ILE A 520 7.23 -2.02 -6.00
N GLY A 521 6.86 -2.93 -6.91
CA GLY A 521 5.97 -2.65 -8.04
C GLY A 521 6.66 -2.10 -9.30
N TYR A 522 7.98 -2.30 -9.45
CA TYR A 522 8.79 -1.86 -10.59
C TYR A 522 9.47 -2.99 -11.37
N GLY A 523 9.19 -4.25 -11.02
CA GLY A 523 9.66 -5.39 -11.79
C GLY A 523 8.99 -5.44 -13.18
N PRO A 524 9.56 -6.17 -14.14
CA PRO A 524 8.92 -6.36 -15.43
C PRO A 524 7.53 -6.97 -15.22
N THR A 525 6.48 -6.31 -15.72
CA THR A 525 5.15 -6.88 -15.89
C THR A 525 5.24 -7.97 -16.95
N THR A 526 5.79 -9.12 -16.57
CA THR A 526 5.71 -10.33 -17.37
C THR A 526 4.29 -10.84 -17.22
N GLN A 527 3.46 -10.58 -18.23
CA GLN A 527 2.20 -11.30 -18.37
C GLN A 527 2.60 -12.76 -18.61
N LEU A 528 2.53 -13.57 -17.55
CA LEU A 528 2.79 -14.99 -17.68
C LEU A 528 1.80 -15.54 -18.71
N PRO A 529 2.24 -16.40 -19.64
CA PRO A 529 1.34 -17.03 -20.60
C PRO A 529 0.23 -17.76 -19.82
N PRO A 530 -0.97 -17.96 -20.40
CA PRO A 530 -1.99 -18.81 -19.77
C PRO A 530 -1.38 -20.17 -19.38
N PRO A 531 -1.67 -20.67 -18.18
CA PRO A 531 -1.12 -21.94 -17.70
C PRO A 531 -1.60 -23.10 -18.56
N THR A 532 -0.76 -24.11 -18.67
CA THR A 532 -1.09 -25.42 -19.22
C THR A 532 -1.61 -26.34 -18.12
N PRO A 533 -2.30 -27.46 -18.44
CA PRO A 533 -2.84 -28.36 -17.42
C PRO A 533 -1.82 -28.90 -16.42
N SER A 534 -0.53 -28.99 -16.78
CA SER A 534 0.56 -29.42 -15.90
C SER A 534 1.03 -28.36 -14.91
N ASP A 535 0.69 -27.08 -15.13
CA ASP A 535 1.11 -25.98 -14.26
C ASP A 535 0.23 -25.85 -13.00
N TYR A 536 -0.92 -26.54 -12.98
CA TYR A 536 -1.87 -26.49 -11.88
C TYR A 536 -1.48 -27.46 -10.74
N ALA A 537 -1.13 -26.90 -9.59
CA ALA A 537 -0.87 -27.62 -8.36
C ALA A 537 -2.15 -27.77 -7.52
N PHE A 538 -2.38 -28.96 -6.96
CA PHE A 538 -3.50 -29.19 -6.05
C PHE A 538 -3.27 -28.49 -4.71
N GLN A 539 -4.22 -27.64 -4.32
CA GLN A 539 -4.14 -26.84 -3.10
C GLN A 539 -4.98 -27.43 -1.97
N GLY A 540 -6.08 -28.10 -2.30
CA GLY A 540 -6.91 -28.77 -1.31
C GLY A 540 -8.29 -29.13 -1.85
N GLY A 541 -9.07 -29.81 -1.02
CA GLY A 541 -10.37 -30.30 -1.42
C GLY A 541 -11.18 -30.82 -0.24
N MET A 542 -12.40 -31.25 -0.52
CA MET A 542 -13.30 -31.80 0.49
C MET A 542 -14.14 -32.95 -0.06
N GLN A 543 -14.18 -34.02 0.73
CA GLN A 543 -15.02 -35.20 0.53
C GLN A 543 -15.84 -35.44 1.80
N ALA A 544 -17.09 -35.91 1.68
CA ALA A 544 -17.86 -36.28 2.87
C ALA A 544 -17.33 -37.59 3.47
N SER A 545 -17.35 -37.69 4.80
CA SER A 545 -16.88 -38.87 5.53
C SER A 545 -18.04 -39.74 6.02
N SER A 546 -17.87 -41.06 5.98
CA SER A 546 -18.81 -42.02 6.56
C SER A 546 -19.09 -41.78 8.05
N GLU A 547 -18.13 -41.19 8.78
CA GLU A 547 -18.23 -40.90 10.21
C GLU A 547 -19.26 -39.79 10.53
N LEU A 548 -19.68 -39.04 9.52
CA LEU A 548 -20.67 -37.97 9.63
C LEU A 548 -22.10 -38.44 9.37
N VAL A 549 -22.32 -39.71 9.03
CA VAL A 549 -23.67 -40.26 8.82
C VAL A 549 -24.47 -40.13 10.12
N GLY A 550 -25.63 -39.48 10.03
CA GLY A 550 -26.52 -39.24 11.18
C GLY A 550 -25.98 -38.24 12.21
N ARG A 551 -24.87 -37.55 11.94
CA ARG A 551 -24.36 -36.49 12.80
C ARG A 551 -25.11 -35.18 12.58
N ASP A 552 -25.08 -34.31 13.57
CA ASP A 552 -25.70 -32.99 13.50
C ASP A 552 -24.87 -32.00 12.67
N TYR A 553 -25.43 -30.82 12.45
CA TYR A 553 -24.76 -29.79 11.66
C TYR A 553 -23.44 -29.31 12.30
N ASN A 554 -23.31 -29.35 13.64
CA ASN A 554 -22.10 -28.91 14.33
C ASN A 554 -20.92 -29.81 13.97
N ALA A 555 -21.11 -31.12 14.04
CA ALA A 555 -20.08 -32.09 13.65
C ALA A 555 -19.70 -31.95 12.17
N ILE A 556 -20.70 -31.74 11.29
CA ILE A 556 -20.45 -31.49 9.86
C ILE A 556 -19.67 -30.18 9.67
N HIS A 557 -20.06 -29.10 10.34
CA HIS A 557 -19.39 -27.80 10.30
C HIS A 557 -17.93 -27.90 10.76
N GLU A 558 -17.68 -28.54 11.90
CA GLU A 558 -16.34 -28.73 12.44
C GLU A 558 -15.47 -29.54 11.48
N TYR A 559 -15.99 -30.62 10.91
CA TYR A 559 -15.29 -31.40 9.88
C TYR A 559 -14.93 -30.54 8.67
N MET A 560 -15.89 -29.81 8.09
CA MET A 560 -15.65 -28.93 6.95
C MET A 560 -14.56 -27.90 7.25
N ARG A 561 -14.51 -27.39 8.49
CA ARG A 561 -13.49 -26.44 8.94
C ARG A 561 -12.09 -27.01 9.01
N THR A 562 -11.93 -28.30 9.29
CA THR A 562 -10.61 -28.95 9.22
C THR A 562 -10.06 -29.02 7.80
N LEU A 563 -10.93 -28.91 6.79
CA LEU A 563 -10.60 -29.00 5.36
C LEU A 563 -10.63 -27.63 4.66
N GLY A 564 -10.72 -26.53 5.41
CA GLY A 564 -10.70 -25.18 4.86
C GLY A 564 -12.03 -24.63 4.36
N TRP A 565 -13.13 -25.32 4.69
CA TRP A 565 -14.50 -24.90 4.35
C TRP A 565 -15.25 -24.44 5.60
N ASP A 566 -16.30 -23.65 5.40
CA ASP A 566 -17.06 -23.01 6.47
C ASP A 566 -18.55 -23.12 6.17
N TYR A 567 -19.21 -24.03 6.89
CA TYR A 567 -20.65 -24.20 6.84
C TYR A 567 -21.32 -23.31 7.90
N SER A 568 -21.26 -21.99 7.72
CA SER A 568 -21.83 -21.03 8.67
C SER A 568 -23.01 -20.25 8.09
N GLU A 569 -23.47 -20.56 6.88
CA GLU A 569 -24.51 -19.79 6.18
C GLU A 569 -25.75 -20.63 5.95
N HIS A 570 -26.32 -21.14 7.04
CA HIS A 570 -27.50 -22.02 7.04
C HIS A 570 -28.46 -21.68 8.20
N PRO A 571 -29.67 -22.24 8.23
CA PRO A 571 -30.68 -21.93 9.25
C PRO A 571 -30.30 -22.33 10.69
N ASN A 572 -29.61 -23.47 10.89
CA ASN A 572 -29.28 -23.94 12.26
C ASN A 572 -28.41 -22.98 13.09
N ILE A 573 -27.78 -21.96 12.51
CA ILE A 573 -26.93 -21.01 13.27
C ILE A 573 -27.73 -20.03 14.15
N SER A 574 -29.06 -19.95 14.00
CA SER A 574 -29.87 -18.93 14.67
C SER A 574 -31.20 -19.48 15.14
N LYS A 575 -31.51 -19.32 16.43
CA LYS A 575 -32.82 -19.67 17.01
C LYS A 575 -34.00 -18.87 16.43
N ASN A 576 -33.71 -17.82 15.66
CA ASN A 576 -34.70 -17.03 14.92
C ASN A 576 -34.93 -17.57 13.50
N ASP A 577 -34.56 -18.82 13.25
CA ASP A 577 -34.80 -19.57 12.01
C ASP A 577 -35.33 -20.97 12.35
N HIS A 578 -35.60 -21.78 11.34
CA HIS A 578 -35.84 -23.22 11.51
C HIS A 578 -34.54 -23.91 11.95
N TYR A 579 -34.17 -23.77 13.21
CA TYR A 579 -32.82 -24.06 13.67
C TYR A 579 -32.58 -25.51 14.10
N ASP A 580 -33.65 -26.26 14.33
CA ASP A 580 -33.68 -27.67 14.74
C ASP A 580 -33.94 -28.62 13.56
N GLY A 581 -34.18 -28.08 12.36
CA GLY A 581 -34.35 -28.85 11.14
C GLY A 581 -33.07 -29.49 10.58
N VAL A 582 -33.24 -30.47 9.70
CA VAL A 582 -32.15 -31.17 9.03
C VAL A 582 -31.77 -30.45 7.73
N HIS A 583 -30.75 -29.60 7.80
CA HIS A 583 -30.29 -28.78 6.67
C HIS A 583 -29.08 -29.36 5.94
N CYS A 584 -28.33 -30.26 6.56
CA CYS A 584 -27.22 -30.96 5.91
C CYS A 584 -27.14 -32.38 6.45
N GLU A 585 -27.00 -33.34 5.53
CA GLU A 585 -26.83 -34.75 5.84
C GLU A 585 -25.64 -35.30 5.06
N VAL A 586 -24.98 -36.30 5.63
CA VAL A 586 -24.03 -37.13 4.88
C VAL A 586 -24.67 -38.47 4.57
N ILE A 587 -24.76 -38.79 3.28
CA ILE A 587 -25.39 -40.01 2.77
C ILE A 587 -24.47 -40.71 1.78
N PHE A 588 -24.60 -42.02 1.65
CA PHE A 588 -23.88 -42.78 0.63
C PHE A 588 -24.62 -42.69 -0.72
N ASP A 589 -23.91 -42.26 -1.77
CA ASP A 589 -24.44 -42.23 -3.13
C ASP A 589 -23.95 -43.45 -3.92
N SER A 590 -24.88 -44.25 -4.41
CA SER A 590 -24.56 -45.48 -5.14
C SER A 590 -24.05 -45.25 -6.56
N THR A 591 -24.26 -44.07 -7.14
CA THR A 591 -23.78 -43.76 -8.49
C THR A 591 -22.31 -43.38 -8.46
N LEU A 592 -21.91 -42.56 -7.48
CA LEU A 592 -20.52 -42.14 -7.28
C LEU A 592 -19.72 -43.11 -6.39
N GLN A 593 -20.38 -44.07 -5.72
CA GLN A 593 -19.77 -45.02 -4.79
C GLN A 593 -19.00 -44.33 -3.65
N GLN A 594 -19.56 -43.23 -3.12
CA GLN A 594 -18.94 -42.45 -2.05
C GLN A 594 -19.97 -41.74 -1.19
N TYR A 595 -19.55 -41.28 -0.02
CA TYR A 595 -20.35 -40.39 0.82
C TYR A 595 -20.37 -38.98 0.23
N ILE A 596 -21.55 -38.35 0.23
CA ILE A 596 -21.79 -37.01 -0.30
C ILE A 596 -22.49 -36.14 0.74
N PHE A 597 -22.44 -34.83 0.55
CA PHE A 597 -23.25 -33.90 1.35
C PHE A 597 -24.58 -33.62 0.66
N LYS A 598 -25.68 -33.69 1.40
CA LYS A 598 -27.01 -33.33 0.93
C LYS A 598 -27.50 -32.12 1.73
N PHE A 599 -27.54 -30.97 1.09
CA PHE A 599 -28.04 -29.73 1.68
C PHE A 599 -29.53 -29.62 1.40
N THR A 600 -30.34 -29.30 2.41
CA THR A 600 -31.81 -29.19 2.29
C THR A 600 -32.25 -27.79 2.70
N ASN A 601 -33.14 -27.19 1.91
CA ASN A 601 -33.88 -25.99 2.28
C ASN A 601 -35.35 -26.33 2.43
N HIS A 602 -35.96 -25.93 3.54
CA HIS A 602 -37.37 -26.15 3.81
C HIS A 602 -38.21 -24.96 3.36
N ALA A 603 -39.27 -25.24 2.59
CA ALA A 603 -40.32 -24.30 2.20
C ALA A 603 -41.66 -25.04 2.07
N SER A 604 -41.95 -25.93 3.03
CA SER A 604 -43.17 -26.72 3.10
C SER A 604 -44.20 -26.05 4.00
N ALA A 605 -45.40 -26.63 4.11
CA ALA A 605 -46.38 -26.19 5.10
C ALA A 605 -45.83 -26.26 6.54
N GLU A 606 -44.97 -27.25 6.82
CA GLU A 606 -44.45 -27.54 8.15
C GLU A 606 -43.33 -26.57 8.55
N ALA A 607 -42.37 -26.30 7.65
CA ALA A 607 -41.21 -25.46 7.95
C ALA A 607 -40.83 -24.54 6.78
N LEU A 608 -40.31 -23.35 7.13
CA LEU A 608 -39.80 -22.37 6.19
C LEU A 608 -38.47 -21.81 6.71
N ASP A 609 -37.39 -22.08 6.00
CA ASP A 609 -36.07 -21.53 6.29
C ASP A 609 -35.97 -20.07 5.88
N SER A 610 -35.05 -19.33 6.49
CA SER A 610 -34.77 -17.93 6.16
C SER A 610 -33.32 -17.67 5.73
N ASP A 611 -32.93 -16.39 5.58
CA ASP A 611 -31.54 -15.97 5.37
C ASP A 611 -30.83 -15.81 6.71
N ARG A 612 -30.54 -16.94 7.37
CA ARG A 612 -29.72 -17.02 8.59
C ARG A 612 -30.33 -16.29 9.78
N GLY A 613 -31.58 -16.60 10.09
CA GLY A 613 -32.34 -16.02 11.20
C GLY A 613 -32.90 -14.63 10.95
N ARG A 614 -32.85 -14.14 9.70
CA ARG A 614 -33.53 -12.90 9.29
C ARG A 614 -35.02 -13.16 9.11
N LEU A 615 -35.76 -13.17 10.22
CA LEU A 615 -37.21 -13.36 10.22
C LEU A 615 -37.90 -12.51 9.13
N LEU A 616 -38.93 -13.10 8.52
CA LEU A 616 -39.73 -12.45 7.49
C LEU A 616 -38.92 -12.05 6.24
N SER A 617 -37.90 -12.83 5.87
CA SER A 617 -37.10 -12.59 4.67
C SER A 617 -37.87 -12.87 3.37
N ASP A 618 -37.43 -12.24 2.29
CA ASP A 618 -37.76 -12.61 0.90
C ASP A 618 -36.81 -13.69 0.34
N ARG A 619 -35.98 -14.30 1.19
CA ARG A 619 -34.86 -15.17 0.80
C ARG A 619 -34.68 -16.34 1.74
N GLN A 620 -34.10 -17.41 1.21
CA GLN A 620 -33.63 -18.58 1.97
C GLN A 620 -32.18 -18.86 1.63
N ARG A 621 -31.40 -19.24 2.64
CA ARG A 621 -29.99 -19.61 2.43
C ARG A 621 -29.61 -20.85 3.23
N ASN A 622 -29.02 -21.80 2.52
CA ASN A 622 -28.26 -22.89 3.08
C ASN A 622 -27.01 -23.11 2.22
N GLU A 623 -25.88 -22.54 2.64
CA GLU A 623 -24.63 -22.53 1.91
C GLU A 623 -23.42 -22.78 2.81
N MET A 624 -22.40 -23.39 2.22
CA MET A 624 -21.03 -23.38 2.73
C MET A 624 -20.14 -22.47 1.86
N LYS A 625 -18.99 -22.10 2.40
CA LYS A 625 -18.00 -21.25 1.72
C LYS A 625 -16.57 -21.65 2.06
N SER A 626 -15.59 -21.26 1.25
CA SER A 626 -14.18 -21.35 1.62
C SER A 626 -13.84 -20.41 2.79
N GLN A 627 -12.92 -20.83 3.67
CA GLN A 627 -12.40 -20.00 4.75
C GLN A 627 -11.48 -18.90 4.22
N THR A 628 -11.49 -17.74 4.88
CA THR A 628 -10.76 -16.53 4.45
C THR A 628 -9.73 -16.05 5.46
N ASN A 629 -9.24 -16.93 6.33
CA ASN A 629 -8.05 -16.61 7.11
C ASN A 629 -6.80 -17.00 6.31
N ARG A 630 -5.64 -16.44 6.69
CA ARG A 630 -4.37 -16.59 5.96
C ARG A 630 -4.00 -18.04 5.67
N ASN A 631 -4.37 -18.98 6.55
CA ASN A 631 -4.05 -20.39 6.38
C ASN A 631 -4.82 -21.04 5.21
N TRP A 632 -5.91 -20.42 4.73
CA TRP A 632 -6.81 -21.00 3.72
C TRP A 632 -6.95 -20.14 2.45
N TYR A 633 -6.13 -19.10 2.27
CA TYR A 633 -6.17 -18.30 1.03
C TYR A 633 -5.91 -19.10 -0.24
N HIS A 634 -5.18 -20.22 -0.14
CA HIS A 634 -4.95 -21.16 -1.23
C HIS A 634 -6.22 -21.92 -1.71
N LEU A 635 -7.37 -21.74 -1.03
CA LEU A 635 -8.67 -22.25 -1.46
C LEU A 635 -9.59 -21.17 -2.03
N ASN A 636 -9.11 -19.93 -2.13
CA ASN A 636 -9.83 -18.77 -2.66
C ASN A 636 -9.14 -18.26 -3.92
N GLY A 637 -9.83 -17.46 -4.73
CA GLY A 637 -9.21 -16.75 -5.83
C GLY A 637 -8.48 -15.48 -5.36
N ASN A 638 -7.20 -15.35 -5.66
CA ASN A 638 -6.35 -14.22 -5.29
C ASN A 638 -5.91 -13.43 -6.53
N TRP A 639 -5.56 -12.16 -6.35
CA TRP A 639 -5.27 -11.28 -7.48
C TRP A 639 -4.12 -11.81 -8.34
N ASN A 640 -4.35 -11.81 -9.66
CA ASN A 640 -3.46 -12.21 -10.74
C ASN A 640 -2.95 -13.65 -10.66
N GLU A 641 -3.71 -14.53 -10.01
CA GLU A 641 -3.45 -15.97 -10.06
C GLU A 641 -4.46 -16.68 -10.96
N TRP A 642 -4.13 -17.92 -11.33
CA TRP A 642 -5.05 -18.82 -12.01
C TRP A 642 -5.55 -19.90 -11.05
N GLN A 643 -6.86 -20.15 -11.04
CA GLN A 643 -7.47 -21.20 -10.25
C GLN A 643 -8.28 -22.14 -11.13
N ARG A 644 -8.18 -23.44 -10.88
CA ARG A 644 -9.11 -24.45 -11.38
C ARG A 644 -9.92 -25.00 -10.21
N LEU A 645 -11.23 -25.03 -10.37
CA LEU A 645 -12.16 -25.59 -9.40
C LEU A 645 -12.92 -26.75 -10.04
N GLU A 646 -12.93 -27.90 -9.36
CA GLU A 646 -13.69 -29.08 -9.75
C GLU A 646 -14.63 -29.46 -8.61
N TRP A 647 -15.86 -29.81 -8.94
CA TRP A 647 -16.86 -30.30 -7.98
C TRP A 647 -18.02 -30.95 -8.72
N LYS A 648 -18.89 -31.64 -7.98
CA LYS A 648 -20.07 -32.29 -8.52
C LYS A 648 -21.32 -31.83 -7.80
N PHE A 649 -22.43 -31.75 -8.53
CA PHE A 649 -23.74 -31.58 -7.92
C PHE A 649 -24.82 -32.42 -8.57
N ARG A 650 -25.89 -32.65 -7.80
CA ARG A 650 -27.13 -33.28 -8.28
C ARG A 650 -28.33 -32.60 -7.63
N ILE A 651 -29.34 -32.32 -8.45
CA ILE A 651 -30.64 -31.80 -8.00
C ILE A 651 -31.73 -32.85 -8.23
N PRO A 652 -32.78 -32.92 -7.40
CA PRO A 652 -33.85 -33.90 -7.54
C PRO A 652 -34.68 -33.69 -8.82
N LYS A 653 -35.30 -34.75 -9.34
CA LYS A 653 -36.25 -34.69 -10.48
C LYS A 653 -37.33 -33.63 -10.32
N GLY A 654 -37.80 -33.48 -9.08
CA GLY A 654 -38.84 -32.54 -8.70
C GLY A 654 -38.37 -31.09 -8.57
N PHE A 655 -37.09 -30.77 -8.77
CA PHE A 655 -36.54 -29.45 -8.43
C PHE A 655 -37.30 -28.31 -9.11
N GLN A 656 -37.72 -27.34 -8.31
CA GLN A 656 -38.50 -26.18 -8.72
C GLN A 656 -37.66 -24.90 -8.65
N PRO A 657 -37.23 -24.36 -9.81
CA PRO A 657 -36.53 -23.08 -9.86
C PRO A 657 -37.50 -21.91 -9.59
N THR A 658 -36.92 -20.73 -9.35
CA THR A 658 -37.66 -19.49 -9.08
C THR A 658 -37.66 -18.57 -10.31
N THR A 659 -38.61 -17.64 -10.39
CA THR A 659 -38.64 -16.58 -11.42
C THR A 659 -37.58 -15.49 -11.19
N LYS A 660 -37.05 -15.42 -9.96
CA LYS A 660 -35.99 -14.50 -9.52
C LYS A 660 -34.66 -15.26 -9.46
N PHE A 661 -33.83 -15.01 -8.45
CA PHE A 661 -32.54 -15.69 -8.31
C PHE A 661 -32.67 -16.99 -7.51
N CYS A 662 -31.96 -18.03 -7.93
CA CYS A 662 -31.75 -19.28 -7.20
C CYS A 662 -30.35 -19.79 -7.52
N HIS A 663 -29.37 -19.44 -6.69
CA HIS A 663 -27.97 -19.79 -6.88
C HIS A 663 -27.67 -21.16 -6.30
N LEU A 664 -26.92 -21.99 -7.04
CA LEU A 664 -26.34 -23.27 -6.59
C LEU A 664 -24.84 -23.13 -6.24
N HIS A 665 -24.16 -22.17 -6.88
CA HIS A 665 -22.77 -21.84 -6.67
C HIS A 665 -22.51 -20.35 -6.90
N GLN A 666 -21.58 -19.77 -6.16
CA GLN A 666 -21.15 -18.39 -6.29
C GLN A 666 -19.63 -18.26 -6.15
N LEU A 667 -19.01 -17.44 -7.00
CA LEU A 667 -17.71 -16.82 -6.73
C LEU A 667 -17.98 -15.44 -6.12
N LYS A 668 -17.51 -15.17 -4.90
CA LYS A 668 -17.88 -13.95 -4.17
C LYS A 668 -16.71 -13.33 -3.43
N ALA A 669 -16.45 -12.06 -3.70
CA ALA A 669 -15.41 -11.28 -3.03
C ALA A 669 -15.53 -11.31 -1.49
N GLN A 670 -14.37 -11.33 -0.86
CA GLN A 670 -14.16 -11.01 0.54
C GLN A 670 -13.70 -9.55 0.63
N GLU A 671 -14.40 -8.76 1.46
CA GLU A 671 -14.17 -7.31 1.58
C GLU A 671 -14.38 -6.55 0.26
N GLY A 672 -14.05 -5.25 0.23
CA GLY A 672 -14.32 -4.38 -0.91
C GLY A 672 -15.80 -4.32 -1.31
N ASN A 673 -16.05 -4.16 -2.61
CA ASN A 673 -17.38 -4.20 -3.20
C ASN A 673 -17.96 -5.64 -3.29
N ASN A 674 -18.35 -6.19 -2.13
CA ASN A 674 -18.78 -7.59 -1.99
C ASN A 674 -20.31 -7.80 -1.99
N GLY A 675 -21.09 -6.83 -2.43
CA GLY A 675 -22.55 -6.92 -2.43
C GLY A 675 -23.05 -8.10 -3.29
N ALA A 676 -22.70 -8.08 -4.58
CA ALA A 676 -23.08 -9.09 -5.55
C ALA A 676 -21.96 -10.14 -5.77
N PRO A 677 -22.31 -11.41 -6.08
CA PRO A 677 -21.32 -12.40 -6.53
C PRO A 677 -20.76 -12.03 -7.91
N LEU A 678 -19.52 -12.44 -8.18
CA LEU A 678 -18.85 -12.24 -9.46
C LEU A 678 -19.39 -13.19 -10.52
N ILE A 679 -19.43 -14.49 -10.18
CA ILE A 679 -19.99 -15.55 -11.02
C ILE A 679 -21.04 -16.29 -10.21
N THR A 680 -22.14 -16.67 -10.85
CA THR A 680 -23.12 -17.61 -10.27
C THR A 680 -23.49 -18.69 -11.26
N ILE A 681 -23.71 -19.90 -10.76
CA ILE A 681 -24.47 -20.94 -11.45
C ILE A 681 -25.85 -20.96 -10.82
N SER A 682 -26.88 -20.65 -11.60
CA SER A 682 -28.22 -20.37 -11.10
C SER A 682 -29.26 -21.17 -11.84
N THR A 683 -30.31 -21.59 -11.15
CA THR A 683 -31.52 -22.14 -11.78
C THR A 683 -32.58 -21.06 -11.92
N ARG A 684 -33.37 -21.10 -13.00
CA ARG A 684 -34.41 -20.11 -13.27
C ARG A 684 -35.59 -20.70 -14.04
N CYS A 685 -36.76 -20.07 -13.93
CA CYS A 685 -37.88 -20.26 -14.84
C CYS A 685 -38.45 -18.89 -15.24
N ASP A 686 -39.26 -18.90 -16.29
CA ASP A 686 -40.00 -17.71 -16.72
C ASP A 686 -41.19 -17.45 -15.77
N GLU A 687 -41.83 -16.29 -15.91
CA GLU A 687 -42.88 -15.84 -14.99
C GLU A 687 -44.09 -16.78 -14.93
N ASN A 688 -44.37 -17.48 -16.03
CA ASN A 688 -45.42 -18.49 -16.13
C ASN A 688 -45.01 -19.88 -15.60
N GLY A 689 -43.75 -20.05 -15.14
CA GLY A 689 -43.21 -21.31 -14.63
C GLY A 689 -42.57 -22.22 -15.69
N ASP A 690 -42.60 -21.82 -16.97
CA ASP A 690 -41.98 -22.53 -18.09
C ASP A 690 -40.49 -22.18 -18.23
N ASN A 691 -39.83 -22.73 -19.26
CA ASN A 691 -38.40 -22.56 -19.55
C ASN A 691 -37.50 -22.71 -18.30
N LYS A 692 -37.68 -23.84 -17.60
CA LYS A 692 -36.84 -24.20 -16.46
C LYS A 692 -35.43 -24.48 -16.96
N ARG A 693 -34.46 -23.69 -16.53
CA ARG A 693 -33.10 -23.69 -17.07
C ARG A 693 -32.02 -23.45 -16.02
N VAL A 694 -30.79 -23.73 -16.40
CA VAL A 694 -29.56 -23.32 -15.69
C VAL A 694 -28.91 -22.17 -16.46
N GLN A 695 -28.46 -21.15 -15.72
CA GLN A 695 -27.77 -19.98 -16.22
C GLN A 695 -26.41 -19.82 -15.53
N VAL A 696 -25.43 -19.27 -16.26
CA VAL A 696 -24.17 -18.77 -15.69
C VAL A 696 -24.15 -17.26 -15.86
N ILE A 697 -24.04 -16.52 -14.75
CA ILE A 697 -24.18 -15.06 -14.75
C ILE A 697 -22.92 -14.42 -14.19
N HIS A 698 -22.40 -13.42 -14.89
CA HIS A 698 -21.29 -12.57 -14.49
C HIS A 698 -21.75 -11.16 -14.08
N THR A 699 -21.32 -10.73 -12.89
CA THR A 699 -21.42 -9.35 -12.42
C THR A 699 -20.02 -8.84 -12.13
N GLY A 700 -19.58 -7.81 -12.85
CA GLY A 700 -18.28 -7.15 -12.64
C GLY A 700 -18.34 -6.15 -11.48
N ASP A 701 -17.21 -5.54 -11.13
CA ASP A 701 -17.09 -4.56 -10.06
C ASP A 701 -18.12 -3.42 -10.18
N THR A 702 -18.28 -2.90 -11.39
CA THR A 702 -19.26 -1.86 -11.72
C THR A 702 -20.32 -2.41 -12.68
N ARG A 703 -21.44 -1.70 -12.81
CA ARG A 703 -22.47 -2.05 -13.80
C ARG A 703 -21.90 -2.11 -15.23
N THR A 704 -20.91 -1.27 -15.52
CA THR A 704 -20.24 -1.19 -16.83
C THR A 704 -19.25 -2.32 -17.08
N SER A 705 -18.65 -2.90 -16.04
CA SER A 705 -17.75 -4.06 -16.19
C SER A 705 -18.48 -5.41 -16.14
N GLY A 706 -19.77 -5.42 -15.78
CA GLY A 706 -20.60 -6.63 -15.82
C GLY A 706 -20.93 -7.08 -17.24
N LYS A 707 -20.82 -8.39 -17.49
CA LYS A 707 -21.20 -9.02 -18.78
C LYS A 707 -22.61 -9.62 -18.77
N GLY A 708 -23.27 -9.69 -17.61
CA GLY A 708 -24.62 -10.23 -17.50
C GLY A 708 -24.65 -11.74 -17.64
N ILE A 709 -25.62 -12.28 -18.37
CA ILE A 709 -25.77 -13.74 -18.57
C ILE A 709 -24.69 -14.20 -19.57
N LEU A 710 -23.76 -15.04 -19.10
CA LEU A 710 -22.71 -15.64 -19.92
C LEU A 710 -23.21 -16.89 -20.66
N ILE A 711 -24.00 -17.71 -19.97
CA ILE A 711 -24.65 -18.90 -20.54
C ILE A 711 -26.11 -18.89 -20.11
N ASP A 712 -27.02 -19.06 -21.08
CA ASP A 712 -28.46 -19.15 -20.87
C ASP A 712 -29.02 -20.45 -21.44
N ASP A 713 -30.30 -20.72 -21.15
CA ASP A 713 -31.15 -21.74 -21.78
C ASP A 713 -30.60 -23.17 -21.74
N LEU A 714 -29.77 -23.52 -20.74
CA LEU A 714 -29.42 -24.92 -20.48
C LEU A 714 -30.63 -25.63 -19.87
N PRO A 715 -31.30 -26.58 -20.56
CA PRO A 715 -32.56 -27.13 -20.09
C PRO A 715 -32.40 -27.82 -18.73
N LEU A 716 -33.18 -27.42 -17.72
CA LEU A 716 -33.07 -28.00 -16.37
C LEU A 716 -33.35 -29.51 -16.36
N SER A 717 -34.09 -30.02 -17.36
CA SER A 717 -34.32 -31.46 -17.56
C SER A 717 -33.02 -32.25 -17.72
N ASP A 718 -31.95 -31.66 -18.26
CA ASP A 718 -30.66 -32.33 -18.40
C ASP A 718 -29.89 -32.50 -17.07
N PHE A 719 -30.30 -31.78 -16.01
CA PHE A 719 -29.64 -31.74 -14.70
C PHE A 719 -30.40 -32.52 -13.62
N LYS A 720 -31.65 -32.85 -13.88
CA LYS A 720 -32.59 -33.42 -12.91
C LYS A 720 -32.35 -34.91 -12.67
N ASP A 721 -32.13 -35.28 -11.41
CA ASP A 721 -31.70 -36.62 -10.97
C ASP A 721 -30.36 -37.07 -11.57
N GLU A 722 -29.57 -36.16 -12.11
CA GLU A 722 -28.29 -36.44 -12.76
C GLU A 722 -27.12 -35.83 -11.99
N TRP A 723 -26.03 -36.57 -11.87
CA TRP A 723 -24.78 -36.01 -11.37
C TRP A 723 -24.07 -35.23 -12.47
N ILE A 724 -23.74 -33.98 -12.16
CA ILE A 724 -23.05 -33.06 -13.06
C ILE A 724 -21.66 -32.77 -12.51
N GLN A 725 -20.63 -33.10 -13.29
CA GLN A 725 -19.26 -32.64 -13.06
C GLN A 725 -19.13 -31.20 -13.56
N VAL A 726 -18.67 -30.33 -12.66
CA VAL A 726 -18.35 -28.93 -12.94
C VAL A 726 -16.84 -28.77 -12.92
N GLU A 727 -16.30 -28.16 -13.97
CA GLU A 727 -14.91 -27.75 -14.06
C GLU A 727 -14.90 -26.27 -14.44
N THR A 728 -14.34 -25.41 -13.60
CA THR A 728 -14.14 -23.99 -13.91
C THR A 728 -12.67 -23.62 -13.83
N GLU A 729 -12.24 -22.70 -14.69
CA GLU A 729 -10.90 -22.13 -14.69
C GLU A 729 -11.01 -20.60 -14.74
N MET A 730 -10.29 -19.93 -13.84
CA MET A 730 -10.39 -18.49 -13.61
C MET A 730 -9.00 -17.87 -13.59
N HIS A 731 -8.82 -16.76 -14.32
CA HIS A 731 -7.70 -15.82 -14.09
C HIS A 731 -8.24 -14.59 -13.39
N TYR A 732 -7.87 -14.40 -12.12
CA TYR A 732 -8.45 -13.37 -11.28
C TYR A 732 -7.81 -11.99 -11.50
N THR A 733 -8.31 -11.26 -12.49
CA THR A 733 -7.97 -9.85 -12.72
C THR A 733 -9.19 -9.07 -13.20
N HIS A 734 -9.05 -7.76 -13.35
CA HIS A 734 -10.08 -6.92 -13.99
C HIS A 734 -10.30 -7.23 -15.49
N HIS A 735 -9.32 -7.87 -16.14
CA HIS A 735 -9.38 -8.32 -17.53
C HIS A 735 -9.08 -9.82 -17.60
N GLY A 736 -9.78 -10.58 -16.76
CA GLY A 736 -9.55 -12.00 -16.54
C GLY A 736 -10.15 -12.90 -17.61
N THR A 737 -10.03 -14.20 -17.37
CA THR A 737 -10.61 -15.26 -18.19
C THR A 737 -11.47 -16.15 -17.29
N PHE A 738 -12.67 -16.51 -17.75
CA PHE A 738 -13.55 -17.48 -17.11
C PHE A 738 -13.85 -18.60 -18.10
N ARG A 739 -13.54 -19.84 -17.75
CA ARG A 739 -13.92 -21.04 -18.50
C ARG A 739 -14.78 -21.93 -17.62
N ILE A 740 -15.80 -22.54 -18.22
CA ILE A 740 -16.64 -23.52 -17.56
C ILE A 740 -16.92 -24.70 -18.48
N LYS A 741 -16.87 -25.92 -17.90
CA LYS A 741 -17.33 -27.15 -18.50
C LYS A 741 -18.27 -27.87 -17.55
N LEU A 742 -19.44 -28.25 -18.06
CA LEU A 742 -20.48 -29.01 -17.37
C LEU A 742 -20.67 -30.33 -18.10
N THR A 743 -20.46 -31.45 -17.41
CA THR A 743 -20.59 -32.80 -17.99
C THR A 743 -21.54 -33.64 -17.15
N ARG A 744 -22.57 -34.20 -17.78
CA ARG A 744 -23.44 -35.19 -17.13
C ARG A 744 -22.71 -36.52 -17.04
N ILE A 745 -22.64 -37.08 -15.83
CA ILE A 745 -21.81 -38.26 -15.56
C ILE A 745 -22.40 -39.55 -16.13
N SER A 746 -23.72 -39.68 -16.15
CA SER A 746 -24.41 -40.92 -16.55
C SER A 746 -24.15 -41.33 -18.01
N ASP A 747 -24.01 -40.35 -18.92
CA ASP A 747 -23.83 -40.59 -20.36
C ASP A 747 -22.66 -39.81 -20.97
N GLY A 748 -21.93 -39.03 -20.17
CA GLY A 748 -20.83 -38.19 -20.65
C GLY A 748 -21.27 -36.97 -21.47
N LYS A 749 -22.57 -36.63 -21.51
CA LYS A 749 -23.06 -35.49 -22.29
C LYS A 749 -22.46 -34.18 -21.76
N VAL A 750 -21.77 -33.46 -22.63
CA VAL A 750 -21.28 -32.10 -22.36
C VAL A 750 -22.45 -31.14 -22.47
N LEU A 751 -22.91 -30.60 -21.34
CA LEU A 751 -24.01 -29.65 -21.26
C LEU A 751 -23.54 -28.21 -21.56
N ALA A 752 -22.31 -27.89 -21.20
CA ALA A 752 -21.63 -26.65 -21.56
C ALA A 752 -20.12 -26.86 -21.61
N ASN A 753 -19.43 -26.15 -22.51
CA ASN A 753 -17.97 -26.06 -22.55
C ASN A 753 -17.61 -24.74 -23.24
N GLN A 754 -17.50 -23.67 -22.47
CA GLN A 754 -17.32 -22.32 -22.98
C GLN A 754 -16.20 -21.60 -22.24
N SER A 755 -15.55 -20.65 -22.94
CA SER A 755 -14.50 -19.80 -22.40
C SER A 755 -14.79 -18.35 -22.76
N PHE A 756 -14.57 -17.45 -21.80
CA PHE A 756 -14.85 -16.03 -21.89
C PHE A 756 -13.61 -15.26 -21.49
N SER A 757 -13.15 -14.36 -22.36
CA SER A 757 -12.05 -13.43 -22.08
C SER A 757 -12.57 -12.07 -21.63
N ASP A 758 -11.67 -11.25 -21.09
CA ASP A 758 -11.96 -9.88 -20.64
C ASP A 758 -13.10 -9.83 -19.62
N VAL A 759 -13.15 -10.83 -18.73
CA VAL A 759 -14.14 -10.94 -17.66
C VAL A 759 -13.57 -10.32 -16.40
N ASP A 760 -14.30 -9.34 -15.84
CA ASP A 760 -13.93 -8.68 -14.59
C ASP A 760 -14.13 -9.61 -13.39
N LEU A 761 -13.12 -10.40 -13.08
CA LEU A 761 -13.14 -11.42 -12.02
C LEU A 761 -12.56 -10.88 -10.70
N TRP A 762 -12.50 -9.56 -10.53
CA TRP A 762 -12.06 -8.95 -9.28
C TRP A 762 -13.00 -7.84 -8.81
N ARG A 763 -12.90 -7.48 -7.53
CA ARG A 763 -13.63 -6.36 -6.93
C ARG A 763 -12.62 -5.43 -6.31
N LYS A 764 -12.76 -4.13 -6.56
CA LYS A 764 -11.86 -3.13 -5.99
C LYS A 764 -11.81 -3.27 -4.46
N GLY A 765 -10.60 -3.37 -3.91
CA GLY A 765 -10.35 -3.55 -2.48
C GLY A 765 -10.70 -4.93 -1.92
N ALA A 766 -11.05 -5.92 -2.76
CA ALA A 766 -11.19 -7.29 -2.30
C ALA A 766 -9.83 -7.90 -1.98
N THR A 767 -9.79 -8.76 -0.96
CA THR A 767 -8.59 -9.53 -0.59
C THR A 767 -8.50 -10.86 -1.32
N ASN A 768 -9.65 -11.50 -1.54
CA ASN A 768 -9.79 -12.77 -2.26
C ASN A 768 -11.24 -12.97 -2.72
N ILE A 769 -11.46 -13.97 -3.57
CA ILE A 769 -12.75 -14.40 -4.09
C ILE A 769 -13.08 -15.78 -3.51
N ARG A 770 -14.12 -15.85 -2.68
CA ARG A 770 -14.56 -17.10 -2.06
C ARG A 770 -15.36 -17.98 -3.01
N ASN A 771 -15.20 -19.28 -2.83
CA ASN A 771 -16.04 -20.31 -3.39
C ASN A 771 -17.22 -20.57 -2.45
N LYS A 772 -18.47 -20.46 -2.93
CA LYS A 772 -19.68 -20.78 -2.14
C LYS A 772 -20.56 -21.79 -2.86
N PHE A 773 -21.14 -22.72 -2.10
CA PHE A 773 -21.95 -23.82 -2.62
C PHE A 773 -23.16 -24.06 -1.73
N GLY A 774 -24.29 -24.37 -2.33
CA GLY A 774 -25.57 -24.55 -1.62
C GLY A 774 -26.69 -23.80 -2.34
N ILE A 775 -27.87 -23.76 -1.74
CA ILE A 775 -29.01 -23.03 -2.32
C ILE A 775 -29.13 -21.68 -1.61
N TYR A 776 -29.03 -20.62 -2.41
CA TYR A 776 -29.42 -19.28 -2.01
C TYR A 776 -30.43 -18.73 -3.00
N ARG A 777 -31.69 -18.62 -2.57
CA ARG A 777 -32.82 -18.32 -3.46
C ARG A 777 -33.74 -17.24 -2.92
N SER A 778 -34.44 -16.58 -3.83
CA SER A 778 -35.59 -15.74 -3.51
C SER A 778 -36.84 -16.59 -3.26
N LEU A 779 -37.66 -16.15 -2.32
CA LEU A 779 -39.00 -16.68 -2.07
C LEU A 779 -40.08 -16.01 -2.96
N GLY A 780 -39.69 -15.12 -3.87
CA GLY A 780 -40.60 -14.38 -4.76
C GLY A 780 -41.21 -13.14 -4.10
N ARG A 781 -41.48 -13.18 -2.79
CA ARG A 781 -41.94 -12.05 -1.98
C ARG A 781 -41.43 -12.12 -0.55
N LYS A 782 -41.49 -10.99 0.15
CA LYS A 782 -41.21 -10.92 1.58
C LYS A 782 -42.35 -11.59 2.36
N MET A 783 -42.00 -12.45 3.32
CA MET A 783 -42.99 -13.05 4.23
C MET A 783 -43.57 -11.98 5.16
N GLN A 784 -44.87 -12.06 5.46
CA GLN A 784 -45.58 -11.10 6.31
C GLN A 784 -45.77 -11.58 7.75
N SER A 785 -45.72 -12.89 7.96
CA SER A 785 -45.80 -13.54 9.28
C SER A 785 -44.97 -14.83 9.30
N ALA A 786 -44.76 -15.41 10.49
CA ALA A 786 -44.05 -16.68 10.64
C ALA A 786 -44.80 -17.88 10.02
N SER A 787 -46.13 -17.80 9.90
CA SER A 787 -46.96 -18.81 9.27
C SER A 787 -47.06 -18.66 7.75
N ASP A 788 -46.52 -17.57 7.20
CA ASP A 788 -46.58 -17.27 5.78
C ASP A 788 -45.72 -18.23 4.96
N ARG A 789 -46.12 -18.51 3.72
CA ARG A 789 -45.43 -19.44 2.82
C ARG A 789 -45.35 -18.88 1.40
N PRO A 790 -44.31 -19.26 0.62
CA PRO A 790 -44.24 -18.91 -0.79
C PRO A 790 -45.49 -19.40 -1.53
N ASP A 791 -46.07 -18.55 -2.36
CA ASP A 791 -47.28 -18.81 -3.17
C ASP A 791 -46.95 -19.13 -4.64
N ASN A 792 -45.65 -19.27 -4.95
CA ASN A 792 -45.12 -19.55 -6.28
C ASN A 792 -44.75 -21.02 -6.50
N GLY A 793 -45.26 -21.93 -5.65
CA GLY A 793 -45.03 -23.37 -5.75
C GLY A 793 -43.65 -23.84 -5.32
N LEU A 794 -42.85 -23.00 -4.66
CA LEU A 794 -41.63 -23.44 -3.98
C LEU A 794 -41.98 -24.46 -2.89
N LYS A 795 -41.06 -25.38 -2.69
CA LYS A 795 -41.15 -26.49 -1.73
C LYS A 795 -39.78 -26.75 -1.12
N ASP A 796 -39.73 -27.78 -0.27
CA ASP A 796 -38.48 -28.35 0.18
C ASP A 796 -37.63 -28.78 -1.02
N GLU A 797 -36.40 -28.31 -1.07
CA GLU A 797 -35.45 -28.63 -2.14
C GLU A 797 -34.12 -29.04 -1.55
N SER A 798 -33.45 -29.94 -2.25
CA SER A 798 -32.12 -30.39 -1.86
C SER A 798 -31.09 -30.25 -2.96
N LEU A 799 -29.85 -29.98 -2.57
CA LEU A 799 -28.68 -30.01 -3.44
C LEU A 799 -27.68 -31.02 -2.88
N GLN A 800 -27.37 -32.04 -3.67
CA GLN A 800 -26.31 -33.00 -3.34
C GLN A 800 -24.99 -32.50 -3.93
N LEU A 801 -23.90 -32.62 -3.17
CA LEU A 801 -22.60 -32.08 -3.51
C LEU A 801 -21.46 -33.07 -3.19
N ALA A 802 -20.45 -33.12 -4.05
CA ALA A 802 -19.28 -34.00 -3.89
C ALA A 802 -18.00 -33.47 -4.56
N ASP A 803 -16.85 -34.04 -4.19
CA ASP A 803 -15.55 -33.89 -4.87
C ASP A 803 -15.04 -32.45 -5.06
N PHE A 804 -15.10 -31.61 -4.04
CA PHE A 804 -14.55 -30.26 -4.12
C PHE A 804 -13.02 -30.32 -4.25
N LYS A 805 -12.44 -29.76 -5.31
CA LYS A 805 -11.01 -29.70 -5.53
C LYS A 805 -10.61 -28.35 -6.08
N VAL A 806 -9.58 -27.76 -5.47
CA VAL A 806 -9.00 -26.48 -5.87
C VAL A 806 -7.56 -26.72 -6.31
N TYR A 807 -7.22 -26.18 -7.47
CA TYR A 807 -5.86 -26.16 -8.00
C TYR A 807 -5.49 -24.72 -8.37
N GLU A 808 -4.20 -24.40 -8.27
CA GLU A 808 -3.68 -23.09 -8.64
C GLU A 808 -2.50 -23.19 -9.59
N ALA A 809 -2.39 -22.21 -10.48
CA ALA A 809 -1.20 -21.95 -11.27
C ALA A 809 -0.86 -20.45 -11.15
N HIS A 810 0.42 -20.11 -11.27
CA HIS A 810 0.90 -18.74 -11.00
C HIS A 810 0.45 -18.21 -9.62
N THR A 811 0.47 -19.09 -8.61
CA THR A 811 0.02 -18.79 -7.24
C THR A 811 0.60 -17.48 -6.73
N ASN A 812 -0.27 -16.64 -6.18
CA ASN A 812 0.16 -15.43 -5.49
C ASN A 812 0.63 -15.80 -4.07
N PRO A 813 1.94 -15.75 -3.75
CA PRO A 813 2.45 -16.21 -2.45
C PRO A 813 2.06 -15.28 -1.29
N ASN A 814 1.53 -14.09 -1.59
CA ASN A 814 1.10 -13.12 -0.58
C ASN A 814 -0.15 -12.38 -1.06
N PRO A 815 -1.34 -13.01 -0.99
CA PRO A 815 -2.60 -12.38 -1.40
C PRO A 815 -2.83 -11.06 -0.66
N GLN A 816 -3.13 -10.00 -1.41
CA GLN A 816 -3.32 -8.64 -0.92
C GLN A 816 -4.62 -8.05 -1.45
N PRO A 817 -5.23 -7.08 -0.74
CA PRO A 817 -6.12 -6.15 -1.38
C PRO A 817 -5.46 -5.59 -2.65
N HIS A 818 -6.16 -5.70 -3.77
CA HIS A 818 -5.75 -5.12 -5.04
C HIS A 818 -6.66 -3.94 -5.40
N ASP A 819 -6.08 -3.00 -6.16
CA ASP A 819 -6.63 -1.70 -6.61
C ASP A 819 -6.65 -0.54 -5.61
#